data_AF-A0A954Y3T6-F1
#
_entry.id   AF-A0A954Y3T6-F1
#
_cell.length_a   1.000
_cell.length_b   1.000
_cell.length_c   1.000
_cell.angle_alpha   90.00
_cell.angle_beta   90.00
_cell.angle_gamma   90.00
#
_symmetry.space_group_name_H-M   'P 1'
#
loop_
_entity.id
_entity.type
_entity.pdbx_description
1 polymer ?
#
loop_
_entity_poly.entity_id
_entity_poly.type
_entity_poly.pdbx_seq_one_letter_code
_entity_poly.pdbx_strand_id
1 'polypeptide(L)'
;TALCSPTRAALLTGRNHHSVASGVIGEAGTGFPGYSGIIPASAATFAEVLREYGYCNAWFGKNHNVPDWETSIVGPFDRWASGLGFDYFYGFVGGDTDQFHPALVENKKRLEPPETNEDGSPYHFTTDIADKAIRMMRASKAVAPQRPFFVYFSTGATHAPHQVPQEWIEKFKGQFDSGWDKYREETFARQKQKGVIPPDARLTARPDSLPAWASLPDDERKVYARMMEVFAAFTAHTDHEVGRLIDAIDGLGELDNTLILYMAGDNGSSAEGGINGLLNEMTFFNAVPEPLAMKLKAIDTLGSDKHYNHFPAAWAHAMDTPFQWTKQIASHFGGTRNGLAISWPKRIKARGEVRSQFHHVIDIAPTILELVGVEPPAQFNGIAQKPIEGVSMAYTFDDASAKDKRTTQYFEMLGNQGIYHDGWMASAIRGEPWVSEPPPVDLLNMPWELYHVEEDFSQANDLAKAEPEKLQELVKLFFAEAARYNVLPLDGRKTARLDVSNRPSLTQGRTRFTYPNLLRLPEGAAPDLKHRSHTISAEVQIPEQGAEGMLITQGGRFAGYGLMVKDGKLVYHYNLVGVERFTIESAQRLPSGKVTLKAVYKTDADKPFAGAEVTLFANDKPIGKGRVEKSIPNRVTLDETLDVGFDTGTPIMEGYDMPFDFTGKLSAVTIELNE
;
A
#
# COMPACT_ATOMS: atom_id res chain seq x y z
N THR A 1 -2.33 13.54 1.69
CA THR A 1 -3.48 13.25 0.80
C THR A 1 -4.27 12.11 1.42
N ALA A 2 -5.20 11.46 0.69
CA ALA A 2 -5.99 10.32 1.22
C ALA A 2 -5.56 8.93 0.71
N LEU A 3 -4.42 8.84 0.02
CA LEU A 3 -3.81 7.56 -0.40
C LEU A 3 -2.28 7.61 -0.34
N CYS A 4 -1.68 6.44 -0.22
CA CYS A 4 -0.27 6.23 0.11
C CYS A 4 0.71 6.80 -0.93
N SER A 5 0.75 6.26 -2.15
CA SER A 5 1.70 6.73 -3.17
C SER A 5 1.52 8.19 -3.61
N PRO A 6 0.30 8.74 -3.71
CA PRO A 6 0.10 10.19 -3.84
C PRO A 6 0.73 11.01 -2.70
N THR A 7 0.57 10.60 -1.44
CA THR A 7 1.21 11.28 -0.30
C THR A 7 2.74 11.21 -0.40
N ARG A 8 3.30 10.04 -0.75
CA ARG A 8 4.75 9.84 -0.85
C ARG A 8 5.39 10.67 -1.96
N ALA A 9 4.76 10.70 -3.13
CA ALA A 9 5.21 11.55 -4.24
C ALA A 9 5.14 13.04 -3.86
N ALA A 10 4.08 13.46 -3.18
CA ALA A 10 3.92 14.83 -2.70
C ALA A 10 4.97 15.21 -1.63
N LEU A 11 5.25 14.30 -0.70
CA LEU A 11 6.26 14.44 0.35
C LEU A 11 7.66 14.60 -0.26
N LEU A 12 8.04 13.70 -1.16
CA LEU A 12 9.38 13.65 -1.74
C LEU A 12 9.67 14.88 -2.62
N THR A 13 8.65 15.47 -3.22
CA THR A 13 8.82 16.55 -4.21
C THR A 13 8.44 17.93 -3.69
N GLY A 14 7.75 18.05 -2.57
CA GLY A 14 7.21 19.34 -2.09
C GLY A 14 6.17 19.96 -3.01
N ARG A 15 5.52 19.14 -3.85
CA ARG A 15 4.54 19.57 -4.86
C ARG A 15 3.28 18.72 -4.75
N ASN A 16 2.14 19.26 -5.17
CA ASN A 16 0.89 18.54 -5.10
C ASN A 16 0.95 17.26 -5.91
N HIS A 17 0.28 16.22 -5.42
CA HIS A 17 0.36 14.88 -6.01
C HIS A 17 -0.07 14.83 -7.48
N HIS A 18 -1.08 15.61 -7.90
CA HIS A 18 -1.44 15.76 -9.33
C HIS A 18 -0.39 16.52 -10.15
N SER A 19 0.31 17.48 -9.55
CA SER A 19 1.37 18.23 -10.25
C SER A 19 2.61 17.39 -10.56
N VAL A 20 2.75 16.26 -9.86
CA VAL A 20 3.74 15.21 -10.11
C VAL A 20 3.13 13.91 -10.65
N ALA A 21 1.93 14.02 -11.23
CA ALA A 21 1.21 12.94 -11.91
C ALA A 21 0.81 11.72 -11.06
N SER A 22 0.81 11.85 -9.74
CA SER A 22 0.38 10.83 -8.77
C SER A 22 -1.00 11.15 -8.20
N GLY A 23 -2.00 11.37 -9.06
CA GLY A 23 -3.38 11.65 -8.65
C GLY A 23 -4.06 10.51 -7.89
N VAL A 24 -3.60 9.28 -8.10
CA VAL A 24 -4.03 8.05 -7.39
C VAL A 24 -2.82 7.09 -7.30
N ILE A 25 -3.01 5.90 -6.74
CA ILE A 25 -1.97 4.86 -6.72
C ILE A 25 -1.53 4.45 -8.13
N GLY A 26 -0.25 4.11 -8.32
CA GLY A 26 0.32 3.79 -9.64
C GLY A 26 -0.40 2.63 -10.35
N GLU A 27 -0.94 1.69 -9.59
CA GLU A 27 -1.75 0.55 -10.05
C GLU A 27 -3.11 0.97 -10.62
N ALA A 28 -3.58 2.17 -10.29
CA ALA A 28 -4.80 2.79 -10.81
C ALA A 28 -4.49 4.04 -11.69
N GLY A 29 -3.25 4.19 -12.14
CA GLY A 29 -2.84 5.27 -13.03
C GLY A 29 -3.61 5.27 -14.36
N THR A 30 -3.75 6.44 -14.97
CA THR A 30 -4.40 6.63 -16.28
C THR A 30 -3.57 7.55 -17.17
N GLY A 31 -3.91 7.65 -18.46
CA GLY A 31 -3.18 8.51 -19.40
C GLY A 31 -3.32 10.03 -19.19
N PHE A 32 -4.08 10.50 -18.19
CA PHE A 32 -4.24 11.93 -17.94
C PHE A 32 -3.00 12.55 -17.28
N PRO A 33 -2.69 13.84 -17.55
CA PRO A 33 -1.44 14.47 -17.07
C PRO A 33 -1.22 14.38 -15.55
N GLY A 34 -2.28 14.47 -14.75
CA GLY A 34 -2.21 14.38 -13.29
C GLY A 34 -2.24 12.96 -12.71
N TYR A 35 -2.39 11.92 -13.54
CA TYR A 35 -2.76 10.57 -13.09
C TYR A 35 -1.89 9.44 -13.66
N SER A 36 -0.81 9.72 -14.38
CA SER A 36 0.00 8.68 -15.02
C SER A 36 0.80 7.79 -14.06
N GLY A 37 0.98 8.21 -12.80
CA GLY A 37 1.83 7.53 -11.82
C GLY A 37 3.33 7.79 -12.03
N ILE A 38 3.68 8.69 -12.94
CA ILE A 38 5.05 8.93 -13.42
C ILE A 38 5.53 10.28 -12.88
N ILE A 39 6.31 10.29 -11.79
CA ILE A 39 6.93 11.52 -11.27
C ILE A 39 7.81 12.13 -12.39
N PRO A 40 7.54 13.37 -12.85
CA PRO A 40 8.28 13.95 -13.96
C PRO A 40 9.67 14.41 -13.50
N ALA A 41 10.66 14.33 -14.39
CA ALA A 41 12.02 14.81 -14.09
C ALA A 41 12.12 16.34 -13.85
N SER A 42 11.05 17.08 -14.14
CA SER A 42 10.88 18.50 -13.75
C SER A 42 10.40 18.69 -12.30
N ALA A 43 10.28 17.61 -11.53
CA ALA A 43 9.93 17.60 -10.13
C ALA A 43 10.93 16.74 -9.34
N ALA A 44 12.21 17.11 -9.39
CA ALA A 44 13.26 16.48 -8.60
C ALA A 44 12.85 16.43 -7.12
N THR A 45 13.14 15.30 -6.50
CA THR A 45 12.88 15.07 -5.08
C THR A 45 13.87 15.84 -4.22
N PHE A 46 13.50 16.13 -2.97
CA PHE A 46 14.46 16.74 -2.04
C PHE A 46 15.64 15.79 -1.75
N ALA A 47 15.45 14.46 -1.83
CA ALA A 47 16.52 13.50 -1.64
C ALA A 47 17.56 13.59 -2.77
N GLU A 48 17.14 13.73 -4.03
CA GLU A 48 18.05 14.01 -5.14
C GLU A 48 18.89 15.26 -4.89
N VAL A 49 18.27 16.32 -4.38
CA VAL A 49 18.98 17.55 -4.02
C VAL A 49 19.95 17.29 -2.86
N LEU A 50 19.52 16.68 -1.76
CA LEU A 50 20.38 16.39 -0.60
C LEU A 50 21.62 15.56 -0.96
N ARG A 51 21.49 14.64 -1.92
CA ARG A 51 22.62 13.82 -2.40
C ARG A 51 23.74 14.69 -2.96
N GLU A 52 23.41 15.74 -3.72
CA GLU A 52 24.40 16.70 -4.26
C GLU A 52 25.06 17.56 -3.17
N TYR A 53 24.42 17.68 -1.99
CA TYR A 53 24.98 18.32 -0.80
C TYR A 53 25.71 17.33 0.15
N GLY A 54 26.00 16.12 -0.33
CA GLY A 54 26.88 15.16 0.35
C GLY A 54 26.20 14.27 1.40
N TYR A 55 24.87 14.32 1.51
CA TYR A 55 24.13 13.40 2.37
C TYR A 55 24.31 11.95 1.91
N CYS A 56 24.35 11.03 2.86
CA CYS A 56 24.18 9.60 2.63
C CYS A 56 22.67 9.29 2.75
N ASN A 57 22.01 9.09 1.62
CA ASN A 57 20.56 8.89 1.59
C ASN A 57 20.21 7.41 1.56
N ALA A 58 19.39 6.93 2.49
CA ALA A 58 18.94 5.54 2.51
C ALA A 58 17.43 5.45 2.76
N TRP A 59 16.76 4.55 2.04
CA TRP A 59 15.33 4.28 2.17
C TRP A 59 15.10 2.84 2.64
N PHE A 60 14.42 2.71 3.77
CA PHE A 60 14.03 1.43 4.36
C PHE A 60 12.50 1.27 4.37
N GLY A 61 12.00 0.17 3.79
CA GLY A 61 10.59 -0.18 3.77
C GLY A 61 9.87 0.09 2.44
N LYS A 62 8.60 0.52 2.53
CA LYS A 62 7.68 0.69 1.40
C LYS A 62 8.09 1.81 0.44
N ASN A 63 8.23 1.50 -0.85
CA ASN A 63 8.44 2.49 -1.91
C ASN A 63 7.11 3.10 -2.43
N HIS A 64 6.35 2.31 -3.17
CA HIS A 64 5.07 2.64 -3.81
C HIS A 64 5.08 3.79 -4.83
N ASN A 65 6.23 4.31 -5.26
CA ASN A 65 6.30 5.35 -6.31
C ASN A 65 6.89 4.86 -7.64
N VAL A 66 7.22 3.58 -7.75
CA VAL A 66 7.58 2.96 -9.04
C VAL A 66 6.29 2.60 -9.79
N PRO A 67 6.11 3.03 -11.06
CA PRO A 67 4.95 2.63 -11.85
C PRO A 67 4.85 1.10 -11.98
N ASP A 68 3.64 0.54 -11.92
CA ASP A 68 3.37 -0.91 -11.83
C ASP A 68 4.10 -1.72 -12.93
N TRP A 69 4.17 -1.22 -14.16
CA TRP A 69 4.84 -1.89 -15.29
C TRP A 69 6.37 -1.75 -15.29
N GLU A 70 6.95 -0.86 -14.48
CA GLU A 70 8.41 -0.62 -14.39
C GLU A 70 9.06 -1.33 -13.19
N THR A 71 8.27 -2.09 -12.44
CA THR A 71 8.72 -2.89 -11.28
C THR A 71 9.50 -4.16 -11.67
N SER A 72 9.67 -4.40 -12.98
CA SER A 72 10.38 -5.56 -13.52
C SER A 72 11.91 -5.44 -13.42
N ILE A 73 12.60 -6.57 -13.64
CA ILE A 73 14.07 -6.63 -13.61
C ILE A 73 14.77 -5.93 -14.78
N VAL A 74 14.01 -5.46 -15.79
CA VAL A 74 14.58 -4.78 -16.97
C VAL A 74 14.50 -3.25 -16.88
N GLY A 75 13.88 -2.71 -15.83
CA GLY A 75 13.73 -1.27 -15.62
C GLY A 75 12.63 -0.62 -16.50
N PRO A 76 12.66 0.71 -16.67
CA PRO A 76 13.74 1.63 -16.27
C PRO A 76 13.86 1.80 -14.74
N PHE A 77 15.03 2.29 -14.28
CA PHE A 77 15.36 2.39 -12.85
C PHE A 77 15.53 3.83 -12.34
N ASP A 78 15.23 4.83 -13.18
CA ASP A 78 15.25 6.25 -12.85
C ASP A 78 14.13 6.66 -11.88
N ARG A 79 13.09 5.83 -11.76
CA ARG A 79 11.95 6.03 -10.83
C ARG A 79 12.01 5.17 -9.58
N TRP A 80 12.99 4.29 -9.50
CA TRP A 80 13.27 3.53 -8.30
C TRP A 80 13.98 4.43 -7.28
N ALA A 81 14.06 3.99 -6.02
CA ALA A 81 14.73 4.74 -4.96
C ALA A 81 16.11 5.28 -5.39
N SER A 82 16.92 4.49 -6.12
CA SER A 82 18.22 4.92 -6.64
C SER A 82 18.16 6.13 -7.58
N GLY A 83 17.12 6.20 -8.40
CA GLY A 83 16.86 7.32 -9.30
C GLY A 83 16.26 8.53 -8.58
N LEU A 84 15.51 8.30 -7.49
CA LEU A 84 14.93 9.32 -6.63
C LEU A 84 15.89 9.85 -5.55
N GLY A 85 17.20 9.70 -5.75
CA GLY A 85 18.21 10.33 -4.88
C GLY A 85 18.66 9.52 -3.67
N PHE A 86 18.25 8.25 -3.54
CA PHE A 86 18.68 7.37 -2.46
C PHE A 86 19.88 6.51 -2.89
N ASP A 87 20.97 6.54 -2.11
CA ASP A 87 22.18 5.75 -2.38
C ASP A 87 21.97 4.26 -2.06
N TYR A 88 21.03 3.96 -1.16
CA TYR A 88 20.67 2.60 -0.76
C TYR A 88 19.17 2.46 -0.56
N PHE A 89 18.61 1.32 -0.98
CA PHE A 89 17.23 0.94 -0.75
C PHE A 89 17.13 -0.50 -0.24
N TYR A 90 16.31 -0.71 0.79
CA TYR A 90 15.96 -2.03 1.29
C TYR A 90 14.51 -2.06 1.74
N GLY A 91 13.67 -2.86 1.10
CA GLY A 91 12.26 -2.95 1.45
C GLY A 91 11.45 -3.59 0.33
N PHE A 92 10.30 -3.01 -0.03
CA PHE A 92 9.44 -3.54 -1.09
C PHE A 92 8.90 -2.41 -1.98
N VAL A 93 8.54 -2.75 -3.22
CA VAL A 93 8.17 -1.77 -4.24
C VAL A 93 6.67 -1.49 -4.29
N GLY A 94 5.84 -2.50 -4.02
CA GLY A 94 4.38 -2.46 -4.13
C GLY A 94 3.66 -1.59 -3.09
N GLY A 95 2.34 -1.66 -3.10
CA GLY A 95 1.44 -0.93 -2.20
C GLY A 95 1.37 -1.51 -0.79
N ASP A 96 1.67 -2.78 -0.62
CA ASP A 96 1.65 -3.53 0.62
C ASP A 96 2.51 -4.79 0.45
N THR A 97 2.72 -5.52 1.54
CA THR A 97 3.57 -6.72 1.55
C THR A 97 3.21 -7.61 2.74
N ASP A 98 3.43 -8.92 2.63
CA ASP A 98 3.40 -9.82 3.79
C ASP A 98 4.55 -9.48 4.76
N GLN A 99 4.28 -9.43 6.06
CA GLN A 99 5.27 -9.01 7.06
C GLN A 99 6.21 -10.16 7.49
N PHE A 100 5.87 -11.40 7.14
CA PHE A 100 6.68 -12.60 7.39
C PHE A 100 7.33 -13.13 6.10
N HIS A 101 6.69 -12.95 4.95
CA HIS A 101 7.15 -13.39 3.62
C HIS A 101 7.16 -12.25 2.58
N PRO A 102 7.78 -11.09 2.84
CA PRO A 102 7.67 -9.92 1.97
C PRO A 102 8.34 -10.12 0.61
N ALA A 103 7.84 -9.45 -0.43
CA ALA A 103 8.52 -9.33 -1.72
C ALA A 103 9.71 -8.37 -1.67
N LEU A 104 10.75 -8.80 -0.95
CA LEU A 104 11.90 -8.01 -0.58
C LEU A 104 12.76 -7.62 -1.78
N VAL A 105 13.25 -6.39 -1.76
CA VAL A 105 14.13 -5.78 -2.74
C VAL A 105 15.26 -5.05 -2.02
N GLU A 106 16.49 -5.38 -2.38
CA GLU A 106 17.68 -4.59 -2.04
C GLU A 106 18.20 -3.91 -3.31
N ASN A 107 18.09 -2.58 -3.33
CA ASN A 107 18.31 -1.72 -4.49
C ASN A 107 17.44 -2.11 -5.69
N LYS A 108 17.90 -3.08 -6.49
CA LYS A 108 17.22 -3.59 -7.69
C LYS A 108 17.12 -5.12 -7.68
N LYS A 109 17.71 -5.77 -6.68
CA LYS A 109 17.78 -7.22 -6.55
C LYS A 109 16.64 -7.69 -5.67
N ARG A 110 15.84 -8.63 -6.18
CA ARG A 110 14.83 -9.33 -5.38
C ARG A 110 15.51 -10.36 -4.48
N LEU A 111 15.00 -10.48 -3.27
CA LEU A 111 15.54 -11.34 -2.21
C LEU A 111 14.40 -12.13 -1.58
N GLU A 112 14.74 -13.32 -1.06
CA GLU A 112 13.89 -13.97 -0.06
C GLU A 112 14.24 -13.42 1.32
N PRO A 113 13.26 -13.31 2.23
CA PRO A 113 13.54 -12.96 3.61
C PRO A 113 14.40 -14.05 4.29
N PRO A 114 15.28 -13.69 5.23
CA PRO A 114 15.94 -14.67 6.08
C PRO A 114 14.94 -15.35 7.02
N GLU A 115 15.30 -16.52 7.57
CA GLU A 115 14.44 -17.24 8.54
C GLU A 115 14.29 -16.49 9.88
N THR A 116 15.27 -15.67 10.25
CA THR A 116 15.35 -14.96 11.54
C THR A 116 15.85 -13.53 11.37
N ASN A 117 15.49 -12.65 12.31
CA ASN A 117 16.07 -11.31 12.44
C ASN A 117 17.50 -11.39 13.02
N GLU A 118 18.22 -10.27 13.11
CA GLU A 118 19.63 -10.27 13.53
C GLU A 118 19.84 -10.71 14.99
N ASP A 119 18.81 -10.59 15.84
CA ASP A 119 18.83 -11.06 17.23
C ASP A 119 18.44 -12.53 17.40
N GLY A 120 18.15 -13.25 16.31
CA GLY A 120 17.75 -14.65 16.30
C GLY A 120 16.26 -14.89 16.57
N SER A 121 15.45 -13.82 16.72
CA SER A 121 13.98 -13.95 16.76
C SER A 121 13.43 -14.39 15.39
N PRO A 122 12.23 -15.01 15.34
CA PRO A 122 11.56 -15.29 14.08
C PRO A 122 11.44 -14.02 13.23
N TYR A 123 11.67 -14.16 11.92
CA TYR A 123 11.69 -13.02 11.01
C TYR A 123 10.41 -12.19 11.09
N HIS A 124 10.57 -10.87 11.08
CA HIS A 124 9.47 -9.93 10.88
C HIS A 124 10.00 -8.67 10.18
N PHE A 125 9.32 -8.25 9.11
CA PHE A 125 9.81 -7.21 8.21
C PHE A 125 10.16 -5.89 8.91
N THR A 126 9.32 -5.38 9.83
CA THR A 126 9.62 -4.13 10.57
C THR A 126 10.92 -4.22 11.38
N THR A 127 11.20 -5.37 12.00
CA THR A 127 12.41 -5.59 12.80
C THR A 127 13.64 -5.66 11.90
N ASP A 128 13.54 -6.38 10.77
CA ASP A 128 14.62 -6.47 9.79
C ASP A 128 14.97 -5.09 9.20
N ILE A 129 13.99 -4.31 8.73
CA ILE A 129 14.31 -2.98 8.19
C ILE A 129 14.89 -2.03 9.25
N ALA A 130 14.51 -2.18 10.53
CA ALA A 130 15.11 -1.44 11.63
C ALA A 130 16.57 -1.86 11.86
N ASP A 131 16.86 -3.17 11.86
CA ASP A 131 18.22 -3.72 11.97
C ASP A 131 19.13 -3.17 10.86
N LYS A 132 18.65 -3.19 9.61
CA LYS A 132 19.39 -2.67 8.44
C LYS A 132 19.63 -1.17 8.54
N ALA A 133 18.63 -0.40 8.94
CA ALA A 133 18.74 1.05 9.10
C ALA A 133 19.73 1.42 10.21
N ILE A 134 19.67 0.76 11.36
CA ILE A 134 20.61 0.93 12.48
C ILE A 134 22.04 0.61 12.03
N ARG A 135 22.23 -0.51 11.33
CA ARG A 135 23.54 -0.89 10.78
C ARG A 135 24.07 0.17 9.81
N MET A 136 23.23 0.64 8.88
CA MET A 136 23.61 1.64 7.90
C MET A 136 24.02 2.96 8.55
N MET A 137 23.24 3.47 9.52
CA MET A 137 23.57 4.69 10.25
C MET A 137 24.91 4.56 10.98
N ARG A 138 25.11 3.46 11.72
CA ARG A 138 26.37 3.17 12.43
C ARG A 138 27.55 3.07 11.48
N ALA A 139 27.42 2.34 10.38
CA ALA A 139 28.47 2.16 9.39
C ALA A 139 28.82 3.49 8.68
N SER A 140 27.81 4.26 8.26
CA SER A 140 27.99 5.57 7.64
C SER A 140 28.78 6.50 8.56
N LYS A 141 28.39 6.58 9.85
CA LYS A 141 29.08 7.42 10.84
C LYS A 141 30.50 6.93 11.14
N ALA A 142 30.73 5.62 11.18
CA ALA A 142 32.07 5.06 11.41
C ALA A 142 33.04 5.32 10.25
N VAL A 143 32.56 5.21 9.00
CA VAL A 143 33.39 5.37 7.80
C VAL A 143 33.60 6.83 7.43
N ALA A 144 32.55 7.65 7.52
CA ALA A 144 32.56 9.04 7.10
C ALA A 144 31.86 9.95 8.14
N PRO A 145 32.45 10.15 9.33
CA PRO A 145 31.79 10.84 10.44
C PRO A 145 31.37 12.29 10.14
N GLN A 146 31.97 12.92 9.11
CA GLN A 146 31.63 14.29 8.72
C GLN A 146 30.48 14.38 7.70
N ARG A 147 30.05 13.25 7.10
CA ARG A 147 28.92 13.23 6.17
C ARG A 147 27.61 13.11 6.94
N PRO A 148 26.59 13.95 6.66
CA PRO A 148 25.27 13.77 7.23
C PRO A 148 24.57 12.56 6.59
N PHE A 149 23.62 11.97 7.31
CA PHE A 149 22.76 10.92 6.79
C PHE A 149 21.32 11.42 6.66
N PHE A 150 20.59 10.87 5.70
CA PHE A 150 19.13 10.96 5.63
C PHE A 150 18.57 9.54 5.54
N VAL A 151 17.73 9.18 6.51
CA VAL A 151 17.05 7.88 6.57
C VAL A 151 15.57 8.12 6.34
N TYR A 152 15.05 7.60 5.24
CA TYR A 152 13.61 7.50 5.02
C TYR A 152 13.12 6.13 5.49
N PHE A 153 12.62 6.08 6.72
CA PHE A 153 12.10 4.87 7.34
C PHE A 153 10.57 4.82 7.18
N SER A 154 10.11 4.05 6.21
CA SER A 154 8.69 3.97 5.86
C SER A 154 8.21 2.53 5.90
N THR A 155 7.73 2.09 7.06
CA THR A 155 7.33 0.69 7.31
C THR A 155 6.21 0.20 6.40
N GLY A 156 6.02 -1.12 6.31
CA GLY A 156 4.77 -1.72 5.83
C GLY A 156 3.62 -1.57 6.83
N ALA A 157 3.97 -1.38 8.10
CA ALA A 157 3.02 -1.18 9.19
C ALA A 157 2.31 0.19 9.14
N THR A 158 1.06 0.31 9.58
CA THR A 158 0.08 -0.76 9.89
C THR A 158 -0.92 -0.93 8.75
N HIS A 159 -0.42 -1.08 7.52
CA HIS A 159 -1.24 -1.48 6.38
C HIS A 159 -1.68 -2.94 6.53
N ALA A 160 -2.75 -3.34 5.84
CA ALA A 160 -2.99 -4.76 5.63
C ALA A 160 -1.83 -5.39 4.84
N PRO A 161 -1.50 -6.66 5.11
CA PRO A 161 -2.11 -7.51 6.10
C PRO A 161 -1.65 -7.13 7.52
N HIS A 162 -2.59 -7.06 8.48
CA HIS A 162 -2.22 -6.80 9.86
C HIS A 162 -1.60 -8.08 10.43
N GLN A 163 -0.27 -8.13 10.39
CA GLN A 163 0.55 -9.27 10.79
C GLN A 163 1.61 -8.80 11.78
N VAL A 164 1.76 -9.52 12.89
CA VAL A 164 2.68 -9.16 13.98
C VAL A 164 2.91 -10.38 14.88
N PRO A 165 4.07 -10.56 15.54
CA PRO A 165 4.31 -11.74 16.36
C PRO A 165 3.27 -11.90 17.48
N GLN A 166 2.87 -13.15 17.75
CA GLN A 166 1.77 -13.49 18.65
C GLN A 166 1.88 -12.85 20.04
N GLU A 167 3.10 -12.78 20.58
CA GLU A 167 3.39 -12.20 21.89
C GLU A 167 3.02 -10.71 21.99
N TRP A 168 2.99 -9.98 20.87
CA TRP A 168 2.50 -8.59 20.83
C TRP A 168 0.99 -8.55 20.83
N ILE A 169 0.33 -9.45 20.09
CA ILE A 169 -1.14 -9.53 20.00
C ILE A 169 -1.74 -9.81 21.40
N GLU A 170 -1.13 -10.72 22.16
CA GLU A 170 -1.64 -11.07 23.50
C GLU A 170 -1.61 -9.91 24.50
N LYS A 171 -0.78 -8.87 24.28
CA LYS A 171 -0.76 -7.66 25.12
C LYS A 171 -2.07 -6.86 25.03
N PHE A 172 -2.81 -7.00 23.93
CA PHE A 172 -4.03 -6.23 23.64
C PHE A 172 -5.33 -6.99 23.90
N LYS A 173 -5.24 -8.25 24.33
CA LYS A 173 -6.40 -9.12 24.56
C LYS A 173 -7.47 -8.46 25.44
N GLY A 174 -8.69 -8.37 24.92
CA GLY A 174 -9.88 -7.82 25.58
C GLY A 174 -9.92 -6.29 25.65
N GLN A 175 -8.89 -5.57 25.20
CA GLN A 175 -8.86 -4.10 25.28
C GLN A 175 -9.85 -3.42 24.33
N PHE A 176 -10.39 -4.16 23.35
CA PHE A 176 -11.31 -3.64 22.33
C PHE A 176 -12.72 -4.25 22.41
N ASP A 177 -13.05 -4.99 23.47
CA ASP A 177 -14.35 -5.65 23.65
C ASP A 177 -15.52 -4.66 23.79
N SER A 178 -15.24 -3.42 24.23
CA SER A 178 -16.21 -2.33 24.31
C SER A 178 -16.61 -1.77 22.95
N GLY A 179 -15.83 -2.08 21.89
CA GLY A 179 -16.15 -1.75 20.51
C GLY A 179 -15.86 -0.33 20.06
N TRP A 180 -16.02 -0.10 18.76
CA TRP A 180 -15.67 1.16 18.11
C TRP A 180 -16.44 2.36 18.67
N ASP A 181 -17.74 2.24 18.95
CA ASP A 181 -18.53 3.39 19.43
C ASP A 181 -17.97 3.90 20.76
N LYS A 182 -17.67 2.98 21.70
CA LYS A 182 -17.12 3.34 23.01
C LYS A 182 -15.68 3.84 22.90
N TYR A 183 -14.87 3.18 22.06
CA TYR A 183 -13.50 3.61 21.79
C TYR A 183 -13.44 5.06 21.27
N ARG A 184 -14.37 5.47 20.39
CA ARG A 184 -14.44 6.85 19.89
C ARG A 184 -14.68 7.85 21.01
N GLU A 185 -15.65 7.58 21.89
CA GLU A 185 -15.93 8.44 23.05
C GLU A 185 -14.70 8.59 23.96
N GLU A 186 -14.04 7.49 24.28
CA GLU A 186 -12.89 7.45 25.19
C GLU A 186 -11.66 8.11 24.58
N THR A 187 -11.40 7.84 23.29
CA THR A 187 -10.29 8.45 22.54
C THR A 187 -10.48 9.95 22.42
N PHE A 188 -11.69 10.40 22.09
CA PHE A 188 -12.01 11.82 22.02
C PHE A 188 -11.81 12.53 23.35
N ALA A 189 -12.33 11.96 24.45
CA ALA A 189 -12.13 12.50 25.79
C ALA A 189 -10.64 12.59 26.16
N ARG A 190 -9.86 11.54 25.85
CA ARG A 190 -8.41 11.49 26.10
C ARG A 190 -7.63 12.49 25.24
N GLN A 191 -8.00 12.68 23.98
CA GLN A 191 -7.40 13.67 23.08
C GLN A 191 -7.60 15.09 23.62
N LYS A 192 -8.82 15.42 24.08
CA LYS A 192 -9.11 16.72 24.73
C LYS A 192 -8.32 16.90 26.02
N GLN A 193 -8.27 15.87 26.87
CA GLN A 193 -7.51 15.90 28.11
C GLN A 193 -6.01 16.13 27.88
N LYS A 194 -5.44 15.55 26.81
CA LYS A 194 -4.04 15.73 26.42
C LYS A 194 -3.77 17.05 25.67
N GLY A 195 -4.82 17.79 25.29
CA GLY A 195 -4.70 19.05 24.56
C GLY A 195 -4.22 18.89 23.11
N VAL A 196 -4.30 17.69 22.53
CA VAL A 196 -3.90 17.45 21.12
C VAL A 196 -5.00 17.82 20.13
N ILE A 197 -6.22 18.06 20.62
CA ILE A 197 -7.33 18.66 19.87
C ILE A 197 -7.96 19.79 20.70
N PRO A 198 -8.68 20.74 20.06
CA PRO A 198 -9.30 21.85 20.76
C PRO A 198 -10.34 21.43 21.83
N PRO A 199 -10.48 22.20 22.93
CA PRO A 199 -11.41 21.89 24.02
C PRO A 199 -12.89 22.02 23.61
N ASP A 200 -13.19 22.70 22.52
CA ASP A 200 -14.51 22.89 21.91
C ASP A 200 -14.74 22.00 20.69
N ALA A 201 -13.75 21.19 20.30
CA ALA A 201 -13.93 20.16 19.27
C ALA A 201 -15.14 19.29 19.60
N ARG A 202 -15.79 18.76 18.55
CA ARG A 202 -16.98 17.93 18.62
C ARG A 202 -16.66 16.54 18.08
N LEU A 203 -17.32 15.52 18.63
CA LEU A 203 -17.24 14.17 18.10
C LEU A 203 -18.26 14.04 16.96
N THR A 204 -17.79 13.74 15.76
CA THR A 204 -18.67 13.52 14.60
C THR A 204 -19.56 12.28 14.81
N ALA A 205 -20.75 12.32 14.21
CA ALA A 205 -21.62 11.16 14.19
C ALA A 205 -20.99 10.02 13.38
N ARG A 206 -21.31 8.78 13.75
CA ARG A 206 -20.98 7.62 12.92
C ARG A 206 -21.87 7.64 11.67
N PRO A 207 -21.33 7.42 10.46
CA PRO A 207 -22.16 7.22 9.27
C PRO A 207 -23.21 6.12 9.47
N ASP A 208 -24.44 6.37 9.01
CA ASP A 208 -25.58 5.45 9.16
C ASP A 208 -25.37 4.09 8.49
N SER A 209 -24.54 4.05 7.44
CA SER A 209 -24.17 2.85 6.69
C SER A 209 -23.17 1.94 7.42
N LEU A 210 -22.52 2.42 8.48
CA LEU A 210 -21.79 1.55 9.39
C LEU A 210 -22.76 0.93 10.42
N PRO A 211 -22.49 -0.26 10.96
CA PRO A 211 -23.29 -0.79 12.06
C PRO A 211 -22.88 -0.16 13.41
N ALA A 212 -23.82 -0.10 14.36
CA ALA A 212 -23.49 0.17 15.75
C ALA A 212 -22.83 -1.08 16.35
N TRP A 213 -21.86 -0.92 17.26
CA TRP A 213 -21.24 -2.07 17.93
C TRP A 213 -22.28 -2.90 18.68
N ALA A 214 -23.20 -2.23 19.38
CA ALA A 214 -24.25 -2.87 20.17
C ALA A 214 -25.29 -3.63 19.32
N SER A 215 -25.37 -3.37 18.01
CA SER A 215 -26.29 -4.11 17.12
C SER A 215 -25.70 -5.41 16.56
N LEU A 216 -24.39 -5.63 16.72
CA LEU A 216 -23.73 -6.81 16.18
C LEU A 216 -24.01 -8.06 17.02
N PRO A 217 -24.11 -9.26 16.42
CA PRO A 217 -24.06 -10.53 17.12
C PRO A 217 -22.75 -10.76 17.89
N ASP A 218 -22.79 -11.60 18.93
CA ASP A 218 -21.65 -11.90 19.80
C ASP A 218 -20.42 -12.43 19.06
N ASP A 219 -20.64 -13.34 18.10
CA ASP A 219 -19.57 -13.93 17.29
C ASP A 219 -18.86 -12.89 16.40
N GLU A 220 -19.62 -11.94 15.86
CA GLU A 220 -19.05 -10.83 15.08
C GLU A 220 -18.22 -9.91 15.98
N ARG A 221 -18.77 -9.51 17.14
CA ARG A 221 -18.02 -8.69 18.10
C ARG A 221 -16.71 -9.34 18.51
N LYS A 222 -16.71 -10.65 18.76
CA LYS A 222 -15.51 -11.42 19.14
C LYS A 222 -14.43 -11.36 18.05
N VAL A 223 -14.79 -11.62 16.79
CA VAL A 223 -13.85 -11.58 15.66
C VAL A 223 -13.35 -10.16 15.42
N TYR A 224 -14.25 -9.17 15.43
CA TYR A 224 -13.92 -7.80 15.08
C TYR A 224 -13.08 -7.11 16.17
N ALA A 225 -13.28 -7.45 17.45
CA ALA A 225 -12.39 -7.02 18.52
C ALA A 225 -11.00 -7.62 18.34
N ARG A 226 -10.89 -8.93 18.06
CA ARG A 226 -9.60 -9.60 17.80
C ARG A 226 -8.84 -8.97 16.63
N MET A 227 -9.52 -8.62 15.53
CA MET A 227 -8.88 -7.94 14.40
C MET A 227 -8.30 -6.57 14.80
N MET A 228 -8.95 -5.86 15.72
CA MET A 228 -8.44 -4.58 16.23
C MET A 228 -7.28 -4.76 17.22
N GLU A 229 -7.28 -5.82 18.04
CA GLU A 229 -6.14 -6.20 18.88
C GLU A 229 -4.88 -6.44 18.05
N VAL A 230 -5.00 -7.15 16.93
CA VAL A 230 -3.89 -7.41 16.01
C VAL A 230 -3.35 -6.11 15.41
N PHE A 231 -4.22 -5.21 14.98
CA PHE A 231 -3.80 -3.90 14.47
C PHE A 231 -3.07 -3.08 15.54
N ALA A 232 -3.63 -2.99 16.75
CA ALA A 232 -3.01 -2.26 17.86
C ALA A 232 -1.65 -2.84 18.25
N ALA A 233 -1.54 -4.18 18.24
CA ALA A 233 -0.27 -4.88 18.45
C ALA A 233 0.75 -4.56 17.36
N PHE A 234 0.33 -4.50 16.09
CA PHE A 234 1.21 -4.14 14.98
C PHE A 234 1.69 -2.69 15.09
N THR A 235 0.81 -1.77 15.52
CA THR A 235 1.19 -0.38 15.81
C THR A 235 2.23 -0.31 16.94
N ALA A 236 2.00 -1.03 18.05
CA ALA A 236 2.89 -1.01 19.20
C ALA A 236 4.25 -1.67 18.93
N HIS A 237 4.28 -2.76 18.15
CA HIS A 237 5.51 -3.37 17.67
C HIS A 237 6.30 -2.38 16.80
N THR A 238 5.61 -1.66 15.91
CA THR A 238 6.26 -0.66 15.05
C THR A 238 6.84 0.51 15.84
N ASP A 239 6.10 1.01 16.84
CA ASP A 239 6.58 2.05 17.74
C ASP A 239 7.84 1.60 18.52
N HIS A 240 7.88 0.34 18.96
CA HIS A 240 9.07 -0.25 19.58
C HIS A 240 10.29 -0.23 18.66
N GLU A 241 10.11 -0.64 17.39
CA GLU A 241 11.18 -0.64 16.39
C GLU A 241 11.66 0.78 16.03
N VAL A 242 10.75 1.76 15.98
CA VAL A 242 11.09 3.19 15.86
C VAL A 242 11.89 3.67 17.08
N GLY A 243 11.55 3.20 18.28
CA GLY A 243 12.33 3.43 19.49
C GLY A 243 13.78 2.95 19.33
N ARG A 244 14.00 1.72 18.83
CA ARG A 244 15.35 1.16 18.58
C ARG A 244 16.17 2.03 17.62
N LEU A 245 15.54 2.61 16.60
CA LEU A 245 16.19 3.54 15.67
C LEU A 245 16.64 4.82 16.36
N ILE A 246 15.77 5.42 17.18
CA ILE A 246 16.07 6.64 17.92
C ILE A 246 17.19 6.38 18.94
N ASP A 247 17.12 5.27 19.67
CA ASP A 247 18.15 4.84 20.62
C ASP A 247 19.50 4.62 19.92
N ALA A 248 19.49 4.11 18.68
CA ALA A 248 20.73 3.96 17.91
C ALA A 248 21.33 5.31 17.49
N ILE A 249 20.51 6.31 17.17
CA ILE A 249 20.98 7.68 16.87
C ILE A 249 21.56 8.33 18.15
N ASP A 250 20.93 8.12 19.30
CA ASP A 250 21.44 8.59 20.59
C ASP A 250 22.76 7.90 20.97
N GLY A 251 22.84 6.58 20.78
CA GLY A 251 24.07 5.81 20.99
C GLY A 251 25.24 6.24 20.09
N LEU A 252 24.98 6.92 18.97
CA LEU A 252 26.00 7.56 18.13
C LEU A 252 26.40 8.98 18.61
N GLY A 253 25.68 9.54 19.59
CA GLY A 253 25.84 10.91 20.04
C GLY A 253 25.28 11.95 19.08
N GLU A 254 24.38 11.56 18.17
CA GLU A 254 23.87 12.42 17.08
C GLU A 254 22.43 12.89 17.30
N LEU A 255 21.75 12.43 18.36
CA LEU A 255 20.32 12.73 18.59
C LEU A 255 20.04 14.23 18.66
N ASP A 256 20.87 14.97 19.40
CA ASP A 256 20.69 16.43 19.53
C ASP A 256 20.73 17.15 18.18
N ASN A 257 21.54 16.64 17.24
CA ASN A 257 21.76 17.23 15.94
C ASN A 257 20.91 16.59 14.82
N THR A 258 19.99 15.69 15.16
CA THR A 258 19.12 15.01 14.18
C THR A 258 17.72 15.64 14.16
N LEU A 259 17.25 15.99 12.97
CA LEU A 259 15.85 16.33 12.73
C LEU A 259 15.05 15.03 12.52
N ILE A 260 14.11 14.76 13.42
CA ILE A 260 13.19 13.63 13.34
C ILE A 260 11.81 14.17 12.97
N LEU A 261 11.25 13.67 11.87
CA LEU A 261 9.86 13.87 11.50
C LEU A 261 9.16 12.52 11.61
N TYR A 262 8.25 12.39 12.57
CA TYR A 262 7.43 11.19 12.76
C TYR A 262 6.00 11.49 12.32
N MET A 263 5.59 10.90 11.19
CA MET A 263 4.23 10.96 10.68
C MET A 263 3.49 9.68 11.04
N ALA A 264 2.43 9.79 11.83
CA ALA A 264 1.57 8.68 12.22
C ALA A 264 0.59 8.33 11.08
N GLY A 265 1.12 7.87 9.95
CA GLY A 265 0.36 7.50 8.74
C GLY A 265 0.65 8.40 7.53
N ASP A 266 0.47 7.84 6.32
CA ASP A 266 0.51 8.59 5.05
C ASP A 266 -0.91 8.95 4.53
N ASN A 267 -1.96 8.58 5.26
CA ASN A 267 -3.38 8.85 5.04
C ASN A 267 -4.17 8.37 6.28
N GLY A 268 -5.46 8.67 6.32
CA GLY A 268 -6.38 8.14 7.34
C GLY A 268 -6.41 6.61 7.42
N SER A 269 -7.08 6.09 8.44
CA SER A 269 -7.20 4.64 8.65
C SER A 269 -7.91 3.96 7.48
N SER A 270 -7.46 2.76 7.08
CA SER A 270 -8.04 2.08 5.91
C SER A 270 -9.39 1.44 6.22
N ALA A 271 -10.38 1.63 5.35
CA ALA A 271 -11.69 0.96 5.42
C ALA A 271 -11.83 -0.21 4.43
N GLU A 272 -10.72 -0.68 3.86
CA GLU A 272 -10.69 -1.70 2.79
C GLU A 272 -11.05 -3.11 3.31
N GLY A 273 -11.08 -3.32 4.62
CA GLY A 273 -11.67 -4.53 5.21
C GLY A 273 -13.19 -4.63 5.09
N GLY A 274 -13.88 -3.62 4.53
CA GLY A 274 -15.32 -3.61 4.36
C GLY A 274 -16.09 -3.66 5.68
N ILE A 275 -17.39 -3.95 5.64
CA ILE A 275 -18.24 -3.94 6.85
C ILE A 275 -17.84 -5.04 7.86
N ASN A 276 -17.28 -6.15 7.38
CA ASN A 276 -17.12 -7.37 8.18
C ASN A 276 -15.65 -7.71 8.49
N GLY A 277 -14.69 -6.87 8.12
CA GLY A 277 -13.27 -7.23 8.10
C GLY A 277 -12.97 -8.36 7.11
N LEU A 278 -11.70 -8.72 6.97
CA LEU A 278 -11.22 -9.73 6.01
C LEU A 278 -10.13 -10.61 6.64
N LEU A 279 -10.12 -11.89 6.28
CA LEU A 279 -8.97 -12.79 6.44
C LEU A 279 -7.96 -12.61 5.32
N ASN A 280 -8.43 -12.17 4.14
CA ASN A 280 -7.62 -11.98 2.97
C ASN A 280 -8.04 -10.72 2.20
N GLU A 281 -7.22 -9.68 2.21
CA GLU A 281 -7.50 -8.41 1.53
C GLU A 281 -7.70 -8.58 0.01
N MET A 282 -7.12 -9.61 -0.61
CA MET A 282 -7.37 -9.89 -2.03
C MET A 282 -8.85 -10.15 -2.33
N THR A 283 -9.66 -10.51 -1.34
CA THR A 283 -11.11 -10.65 -1.49
C THR A 283 -11.80 -9.30 -1.72
N PHE A 284 -11.30 -8.19 -1.15
CA PHE A 284 -11.83 -6.83 -1.39
C PHE A 284 -11.59 -6.38 -2.82
N PHE A 285 -10.34 -6.52 -3.31
CA PHE A 285 -9.97 -6.17 -4.68
C PHE A 285 -10.71 -7.00 -5.73
N ASN A 286 -11.16 -8.20 -5.35
CA ASN A 286 -11.89 -9.11 -6.22
C ASN A 286 -13.39 -9.22 -5.91
N ALA A 287 -13.93 -8.41 -5.00
CA ALA A 287 -15.34 -8.44 -4.60
C ALA A 287 -15.87 -9.86 -4.23
N VAL A 288 -15.04 -10.67 -3.56
CA VAL A 288 -15.40 -12.02 -3.09
C VAL A 288 -15.78 -11.94 -1.61
N PRO A 289 -16.96 -12.42 -1.19
CA PRO A 289 -17.34 -12.41 0.23
C PRO A 289 -16.68 -13.55 1.01
N GLU A 290 -16.35 -13.28 2.27
CA GLU A 290 -15.84 -14.28 3.21
C GLU A 290 -16.92 -14.68 4.23
N PRO A 291 -17.22 -15.98 4.40
CA PRO A 291 -18.15 -16.44 5.44
C PRO A 291 -17.63 -16.19 6.86
N LEU A 292 -18.50 -15.74 7.77
CA LEU A 292 -18.14 -15.52 9.19
C LEU A 292 -17.56 -16.78 9.86
N ALA A 293 -18.08 -17.97 9.53
CA ALA A 293 -17.58 -19.23 10.07
C ALA A 293 -16.08 -19.46 9.79
N MET A 294 -15.58 -18.98 8.64
CA MET A 294 -14.16 -19.03 8.31
C MET A 294 -13.35 -18.14 9.25
N LYS A 295 -13.85 -16.93 9.54
CA LYS A 295 -13.23 -15.96 10.45
C LYS A 295 -13.19 -16.47 11.89
N LEU A 296 -14.28 -17.07 12.35
CA LEU A 296 -14.35 -17.68 13.69
C LEU A 296 -13.32 -18.80 13.84
N LYS A 297 -13.16 -19.65 12.82
CA LYS A 297 -12.15 -20.73 12.84
C LYS A 297 -10.71 -20.17 12.85
N ALA A 298 -10.50 -19.00 12.25
CA ALA A 298 -9.19 -18.36 12.12
C ALA A 298 -8.80 -17.48 13.32
N ILE A 299 -9.69 -17.25 14.29
CA ILE A 299 -9.54 -16.21 15.32
C ILE A 299 -8.22 -16.27 16.11
N ASP A 300 -7.76 -17.48 16.45
CA ASP A 300 -6.53 -17.69 17.21
C ASP A 300 -5.27 -17.54 16.35
N THR A 301 -5.43 -17.47 15.04
CA THR A 301 -4.34 -17.34 14.05
C THR A 301 -4.34 -15.98 13.34
N LEU A 302 -5.33 -15.11 13.59
CA LEU A 302 -5.33 -13.74 13.06
C LEU A 302 -4.04 -13.01 13.47
N GLY A 303 -3.40 -12.34 12.52
CA GLY A 303 -2.09 -11.71 12.75
C GLY A 303 -0.87 -12.58 12.42
N SER A 304 -1.05 -13.87 12.13
CA SER A 304 0.02 -14.73 11.63
C SER A 304 0.17 -14.68 10.11
N ASP A 305 1.23 -15.28 9.60
CA ASP A 305 1.52 -15.47 8.17
C ASP A 305 0.47 -16.29 7.40
N LYS A 306 -0.53 -16.87 8.10
CA LYS A 306 -1.61 -17.65 7.48
C LYS A 306 -2.71 -16.80 6.87
N HIS A 307 -2.79 -15.52 7.22
CA HIS A 307 -3.86 -14.61 6.80
C HIS A 307 -3.30 -13.32 6.26
N TYR A 308 -4.00 -12.75 5.28
CA TYR A 308 -3.76 -11.43 4.74
C TYR A 308 -4.81 -10.45 5.29
N ASN A 309 -4.95 -10.39 6.62
CA ASN A 309 -6.17 -9.89 7.27
C ASN A 309 -6.27 -8.36 7.40
N HIS A 310 -7.51 -7.86 7.39
CA HIS A 310 -7.86 -6.44 7.57
C HIS A 310 -9.06 -6.30 8.53
N PHE A 311 -9.10 -5.28 9.39
CA PHE A 311 -10.25 -5.05 10.29
C PHE A 311 -11.48 -4.44 9.58
N PRO A 312 -12.67 -4.46 10.19
CA PRO A 312 -13.86 -3.76 9.71
C PRO A 312 -13.74 -2.23 9.56
N ALA A 313 -14.43 -1.66 8.56
CA ALA A 313 -14.51 -0.23 8.29
C ALA A 313 -14.97 0.64 9.47
N ALA A 314 -15.77 0.09 10.39
CA ALA A 314 -16.18 0.80 11.60
C ALA A 314 -15.00 1.04 12.56
N TRP A 315 -14.00 0.14 12.60
CA TRP A 315 -12.75 0.41 13.31
C TRP A 315 -11.91 1.45 12.61
N ALA A 316 -11.89 1.48 11.26
CA ALA A 316 -11.22 2.54 10.51
C ALA A 316 -11.71 3.93 10.93
N HIS A 317 -13.03 4.13 10.86
CA HIS A 317 -13.67 5.36 11.30
C HIS A 317 -13.44 5.67 12.80
N ALA A 318 -13.29 4.63 13.63
CA ALA A 318 -12.96 4.83 15.03
C ALA A 318 -11.53 5.33 15.25
N MET A 319 -10.57 4.86 14.45
CA MET A 319 -9.18 5.31 14.50
C MET A 319 -9.02 6.76 14.03
N ASP A 320 -9.88 7.21 13.13
CA ASP A 320 -9.88 8.59 12.61
C ASP A 320 -10.61 9.59 13.54
N THR A 321 -10.92 9.21 14.78
CA THR A 321 -11.56 10.09 15.78
C THR A 321 -10.75 11.38 15.99
N PRO A 322 -11.39 12.57 15.94
CA PRO A 322 -12.84 12.82 15.97
C PRO A 322 -13.47 13.10 14.60
N PHE A 323 -12.78 12.84 13.50
CA PHE A 323 -13.15 13.32 12.18
C PHE A 323 -14.24 12.46 11.54
N GLN A 324 -14.77 12.95 10.42
CA GLN A 324 -15.60 12.17 9.52
C GLN A 324 -14.73 11.36 8.55
N TRP A 325 -15.24 10.19 8.16
CA TRP A 325 -14.69 9.33 7.10
C TRP A 325 -13.28 8.81 7.38
N THR A 326 -12.63 8.26 6.35
CA THR A 326 -11.44 7.42 6.45
C THR A 326 -10.57 7.56 5.18
N LYS A 327 -9.51 6.75 5.04
CA LYS A 327 -8.70 6.61 3.80
C LYS A 327 -9.57 6.63 2.54
N GLN A 328 -9.02 7.14 1.43
CA GLN A 328 -9.68 7.43 0.14
C GLN A 328 -10.55 8.70 0.12
N ILE A 329 -11.11 9.15 1.25
CA ILE A 329 -11.96 10.35 1.30
C ILE A 329 -11.10 11.60 1.53
N ALA A 330 -10.63 12.21 0.44
CA ALA A 330 -9.74 13.38 0.50
C ALA A 330 -10.43 14.68 0.96
N SER A 331 -11.75 14.77 0.82
CA SER A 331 -12.54 15.94 1.17
C SER A 331 -12.69 16.16 2.68
N HIS A 332 -12.36 15.15 3.50
CA HIS A 332 -12.54 15.21 4.96
C HIS A 332 -11.27 14.82 5.70
N PHE A 333 -11.11 15.36 6.91
CA PHE A 333 -9.91 15.19 7.71
C PHE A 333 -9.70 13.77 8.23
N GLY A 334 -10.74 12.93 8.29
CA GLY A 334 -10.54 11.51 8.62
C GLY A 334 -9.72 10.78 7.57
N GLY A 335 -9.77 11.21 6.29
CA GLY A 335 -8.92 10.63 5.24
C GLY A 335 -7.54 11.26 5.11
N THR A 336 -7.32 12.46 5.66
CA THR A 336 -6.15 13.30 5.30
C THR A 336 -5.33 13.82 6.48
N ARG A 337 -5.91 13.96 7.67
CA ARG A 337 -5.25 14.55 8.83
C ARG A 337 -4.54 13.49 9.65
N ASN A 338 -3.21 13.56 9.66
CA ASN A 338 -2.34 12.64 10.38
C ASN A 338 -1.55 13.38 11.45
N GLY A 339 -1.20 12.67 12.53
CA GLY A 339 -0.30 13.23 13.55
C GLY A 339 1.11 13.39 13.00
N LEU A 340 1.71 14.57 13.19
CA LEU A 340 3.11 14.84 12.87
C LEU A 340 3.82 15.33 14.13
N ALA A 341 4.87 14.61 14.55
CA ALA A 341 5.80 15.08 15.57
C ALA A 341 7.11 15.49 14.90
N ILE A 342 7.63 16.66 15.26
CA ILE A 342 8.92 17.17 14.79
C ILE A 342 9.81 17.38 16.01
N SER A 343 10.99 16.77 16.01
CA SER A 343 11.99 16.91 17.05
C SER A 343 13.34 17.26 16.44
N TRP A 344 14.01 18.25 17.02
CA TRP A 344 15.42 18.54 16.75
C TRP A 344 16.01 19.24 17.98
N PRO A 345 16.54 18.49 18.96
CA PRO A 345 16.78 19.03 20.30
C PRO A 345 17.70 20.26 20.33
N LYS A 346 18.70 20.33 19.44
CA LYS A 346 19.64 21.46 19.32
C LYS A 346 19.03 22.72 18.69
N ARG A 347 17.94 22.61 17.92
CA ARG A 347 17.37 23.74 17.15
C ARG A 347 15.97 24.14 17.60
N ILE A 348 15.13 23.18 17.94
CA ILE A 348 13.76 23.43 18.42
C ILE A 348 13.82 23.49 19.94
N LYS A 349 13.32 24.58 20.55
CA LYS A 349 13.26 24.72 22.02
C LYS A 349 11.99 24.13 22.63
N ALA A 350 10.90 24.13 21.87
CA ALA A 350 9.62 23.59 22.29
C ALA A 350 9.73 22.12 22.71
N ARG A 351 9.03 21.72 23.77
CA ARG A 351 9.01 20.34 24.29
C ARG A 351 7.58 19.93 24.60
N GLY A 352 7.01 19.04 23.79
CA GLY A 352 5.65 18.54 23.95
C GLY A 352 4.55 19.57 23.66
N GLU A 353 4.88 20.68 23.01
CA GLU A 353 3.90 21.70 22.63
C GLU A 353 3.21 21.35 21.30
N VAL A 354 1.97 21.80 21.15
CA VAL A 354 1.16 21.63 19.94
C VAL A 354 1.32 22.86 19.03
N ARG A 355 1.26 22.65 17.71
CA ARG A 355 1.19 23.69 16.67
C ARG A 355 -0.10 23.49 15.88
N SER A 356 -0.88 24.55 15.72
CA SER A 356 -2.23 24.50 15.14
C SER A 356 -2.32 25.01 13.71
N GLN A 357 -1.23 25.58 13.18
CA GLN A 357 -1.18 26.16 11.84
C GLN A 357 -1.54 25.12 10.78
N PHE A 358 -2.34 25.51 9.78
CA PHE A 358 -2.73 24.62 8.70
C PHE A 358 -1.53 24.31 7.79
N HIS A 359 -1.25 23.02 7.60
CA HIS A 359 -0.17 22.54 6.76
C HIS A 359 -0.58 21.27 6.00
N HIS A 360 0.10 21.03 4.87
CA HIS A 360 -0.08 19.85 4.03
C HIS A 360 1.25 19.14 3.83
N VAL A 361 1.24 17.85 3.46
CA VAL A 361 2.47 17.04 3.35
C VAL A 361 3.53 17.63 2.40
N ILE A 362 3.10 18.43 1.41
CA ILE A 362 4.00 19.13 0.48
C ILE A 362 4.89 20.16 1.18
N ASP A 363 4.57 20.54 2.41
CA ASP A 363 5.33 21.49 3.22
C ASP A 363 6.58 20.86 3.85
N ILE A 364 6.69 19.53 3.87
CA ILE A 364 7.82 18.82 4.46
C ILE A 364 9.12 19.08 3.69
N ALA A 365 9.12 18.88 2.37
CA ALA A 365 10.31 19.08 1.55
C ALA A 365 10.92 20.49 1.69
N PRO A 366 10.17 21.61 1.51
CA PRO A 366 10.74 22.94 1.73
C PRO A 366 11.16 23.18 3.18
N THR A 367 10.48 22.57 4.17
CA THR A 367 10.91 22.66 5.57
C THR A 367 12.28 22.02 5.76
N ILE A 368 12.48 20.79 5.26
CA ILE A 368 13.77 20.09 5.34
C ILE A 368 14.86 20.94 4.68
N LEU A 369 14.63 21.40 3.44
CA LEU A 369 15.59 22.18 2.67
C LEU A 369 15.97 23.51 3.36
N GLU A 370 14.99 24.26 3.88
CA GLU A 370 15.25 25.49 4.66
C GLU A 370 16.10 25.19 5.91
N LEU A 371 15.70 24.18 6.67
CA LEU A 371 16.33 23.81 7.94
C LEU A 371 17.79 23.38 7.80
N VAL A 372 18.14 22.75 6.68
CA VAL A 372 19.52 22.34 6.38
C VAL A 372 20.29 23.37 5.56
N GLY A 373 19.67 24.51 5.21
CA GLY A 373 20.31 25.60 4.48
C GLY A 373 20.56 25.30 3.00
N VAL A 374 19.68 24.53 2.37
CA VAL A 374 19.77 24.13 0.96
C VAL A 374 18.71 24.86 0.14
N GLU A 375 19.13 25.56 -0.91
CA GLU A 375 18.20 26.18 -1.86
C GLU A 375 17.74 25.14 -2.91
N PRO A 376 16.42 25.02 -3.17
CA PRO A 376 15.91 24.19 -4.26
C PRO A 376 16.45 24.69 -5.61
N PRO A 377 17.04 23.81 -6.45
CA PRO A 377 17.66 24.24 -7.70
C PRO A 377 16.62 24.60 -8.77
N ALA A 378 16.86 25.68 -9.51
CA ALA A 378 16.03 26.06 -10.66
C ALA A 378 16.16 25.07 -11.85
N GLN A 379 17.29 24.37 -11.93
CA GLN A 379 17.57 23.32 -12.90
C GLN A 379 18.28 22.17 -12.20
N PHE A 380 17.85 20.94 -12.47
CA PHE A 380 18.47 19.73 -11.93
C PHE A 380 18.75 18.76 -13.09
N ASN A 381 19.98 18.25 -13.19
CA ASN A 381 20.42 17.38 -14.31
C ASN A 381 20.05 17.91 -15.70
N GLY A 382 20.19 19.22 -15.91
CA GLY A 382 19.87 19.88 -17.20
C GLY A 382 18.37 20.14 -17.43
N ILE A 383 17.48 19.76 -16.51
CA ILE A 383 16.02 19.91 -16.65
C ILE A 383 15.53 21.05 -15.75
N ALA A 384 14.78 21.99 -16.33
CA ALA A 384 14.13 23.06 -15.59
C ALA A 384 13.12 22.48 -14.60
N GLN A 385 13.21 22.94 -13.35
CA GLN A 385 12.37 22.44 -12.27
C GLN A 385 11.11 23.28 -12.12
N LYS A 386 9.98 22.61 -11.85
CA LYS A 386 8.75 23.28 -11.43
C LYS A 386 9.00 23.97 -10.08
N PRO A 387 8.32 25.08 -9.75
CA PRO A 387 8.39 25.65 -8.40
C PRO A 387 8.00 24.61 -7.33
N ILE A 388 8.57 24.73 -6.14
CA ILE A 388 8.04 24.05 -4.96
C ILE A 388 6.70 24.72 -4.61
N GLU A 389 5.67 23.92 -4.36
CA GLU A 389 4.31 24.40 -4.06
C GLU A 389 4.01 24.36 -2.55
N GLY A 390 4.88 23.68 -1.80
CA GLY A 390 4.93 23.70 -0.35
C GLY A 390 5.43 25.03 0.23
N VAL A 391 5.07 25.27 1.48
CA VAL A 391 5.56 26.39 2.30
C VAL A 391 6.16 25.80 3.56
N SER A 392 7.39 26.19 3.89
CA SER A 392 8.07 25.67 5.08
C SER A 392 7.32 25.96 6.38
N MET A 393 7.36 24.98 7.29
CA MET A 393 6.79 25.02 8.64
C MET A 393 7.73 25.66 9.67
N ALA A 394 8.97 25.97 9.31
CA ALA A 394 10.01 26.40 10.27
C ALA A 394 9.61 27.63 11.10
N TYR A 395 8.80 28.53 10.53
CA TYR A 395 8.28 29.71 11.23
C TYR A 395 7.44 29.41 12.47
N THR A 396 6.89 28.18 12.58
CA THR A 396 6.07 27.74 13.73
C THR A 396 6.91 27.27 14.91
N PHE A 397 8.21 26.97 14.71
CA PHE A 397 8.99 26.26 15.73
C PHE A 397 9.25 27.12 16.96
N ASP A 398 9.56 28.41 16.74
CA ASP A 398 9.84 29.38 17.81
C ASP A 398 8.62 30.23 18.20
N ASP A 399 7.52 30.19 17.43
CA ASP A 399 6.30 30.96 17.70
C ASP A 399 5.05 30.10 17.45
N ALA A 400 4.46 29.61 18.54
CA ALA A 400 3.23 28.83 18.50
C ALA A 400 2.01 29.63 18.01
N SER A 401 2.07 30.96 18.09
CA SER A 401 1.00 31.88 17.70
C SER A 401 1.20 32.49 16.30
N ALA A 402 2.23 32.05 15.58
CA ALA A 402 2.49 32.55 14.25
C ALA A 402 1.28 32.32 13.33
N LYS A 403 0.99 33.30 12.48
CA LYS A 403 -0.09 33.21 11.50
C LYS A 403 0.24 32.17 10.43
N ASP A 404 -0.78 31.45 9.99
CA ASP A 404 -0.69 30.49 8.90
C ASP A 404 -0.07 31.12 7.66
N LYS A 405 0.97 30.48 7.13
CA LYS A 405 1.54 30.85 5.82
C LYS A 405 0.89 30.10 4.66
N ARG A 406 0.26 28.95 4.92
CA ARG A 406 -0.54 28.22 3.93
C ARG A 406 -2.00 28.60 4.11
N THR A 407 -2.52 29.34 3.15
CA THR A 407 -3.91 29.82 3.16
C THR A 407 -4.84 29.03 2.26
N THR A 408 -4.31 28.26 1.31
CA THR A 408 -5.12 27.47 0.36
C THR A 408 -4.52 26.09 0.12
N GLN A 409 -5.38 25.07 0.06
CA GLN A 409 -5.01 23.73 -0.38
C GLN A 409 -6.24 23.01 -0.94
N TYR A 410 -6.16 22.51 -2.18
CA TYR A 410 -7.18 21.61 -2.71
C TYR A 410 -6.93 20.16 -2.26
N PHE A 411 -7.98 19.35 -2.30
CA PHE A 411 -7.96 17.93 -2.03
C PHE A 411 -8.78 17.21 -3.09
N GLU A 412 -8.18 16.22 -3.75
CA GLU A 412 -8.92 15.34 -4.66
C GLU A 412 -8.36 13.92 -4.57
N MET A 413 -9.26 12.94 -4.54
CA MET A 413 -8.90 11.53 -4.62
C MET A 413 -10.14 10.73 -5.05
N LEU A 414 -10.04 9.98 -6.14
CA LEU A 414 -11.11 9.10 -6.64
C LEU A 414 -12.46 9.83 -6.80
N GLY A 415 -12.42 11.09 -7.25
CA GLY A 415 -13.58 11.93 -7.47
C GLY A 415 -14.11 12.65 -6.22
N ASN A 416 -13.61 12.37 -5.02
CA ASN A 416 -13.88 13.19 -3.83
C ASN A 416 -13.22 14.54 -4.01
N GLN A 417 -13.88 15.63 -3.63
CA GLN A 417 -13.42 16.99 -3.88
C GLN A 417 -13.45 17.80 -2.59
N GLY A 418 -12.38 18.51 -2.29
CA GLY A 418 -12.31 19.38 -1.15
C GLY A 418 -11.40 20.57 -1.37
N ILE A 419 -11.65 21.66 -0.66
CA ILE A 419 -10.74 22.80 -0.65
C ILE A 419 -10.76 23.50 0.70
N TYR A 420 -9.56 23.67 1.25
CA TYR A 420 -9.30 24.57 2.36
C TYR A 420 -8.94 25.95 1.81
N HIS A 421 -9.54 27.01 2.37
CA HIS A 421 -9.14 28.39 2.13
C HIS A 421 -9.43 29.28 3.35
N ASP A 422 -8.39 29.87 3.96
CA ASP A 422 -8.47 30.83 5.08
C ASP A 422 -9.45 30.40 6.17
N GLY A 423 -9.22 29.21 6.73
CA GLY A 423 -10.05 28.65 7.81
C GLY A 423 -11.33 27.96 7.35
N TRP A 424 -11.74 28.09 6.08
CA TRP A 424 -12.92 27.41 5.54
C TRP A 424 -12.56 26.14 4.79
N MET A 425 -13.43 25.14 4.86
CA MET A 425 -13.31 23.87 4.13
C MET A 425 -14.63 23.56 3.41
N ALA A 426 -14.60 23.48 2.09
CA ALA A 426 -15.70 22.90 1.30
C ALA A 426 -15.38 21.43 0.98
N SER A 427 -16.35 20.54 1.11
CA SER A 427 -16.16 19.08 1.00
C SER A 427 -17.27 18.42 0.19
N ALA A 428 -16.94 17.50 -0.72
CA ALA A 428 -17.92 16.72 -1.46
C ALA A 428 -17.42 15.29 -1.69
N ILE A 429 -18.30 14.32 -1.40
CA ILE A 429 -17.96 12.89 -1.36
C ILE A 429 -18.52 12.20 -2.59
N ARG A 430 -17.70 11.41 -3.28
CA ARG A 430 -18.10 10.61 -4.46
C ARG A 430 -18.81 9.31 -4.09
N GLY A 431 -18.51 8.76 -2.93
CA GLY A 431 -19.11 7.53 -2.43
C GLY A 431 -18.38 6.99 -1.21
N GLU A 432 -18.98 5.99 -0.56
CA GLU A 432 -18.43 5.41 0.67
C GLU A 432 -17.14 4.60 0.40
N PRO A 433 -16.12 4.70 1.27
CA PRO A 433 -14.81 4.10 1.01
C PRO A 433 -14.82 2.57 1.12
N TRP A 434 -15.69 1.99 1.95
CA TRP A 434 -15.87 0.54 2.13
C TRP A 434 -16.70 -0.14 1.03
N VAL A 435 -17.14 0.62 0.01
CA VAL A 435 -17.81 0.08 -1.18
C VAL A 435 -16.80 0.01 -2.32
N SER A 436 -16.50 -1.20 -2.81
CA SER A 436 -15.54 -1.41 -3.91
C SER A 436 -16.06 -0.85 -5.23
N GLU A 437 -17.35 -1.03 -5.51
CA GLU A 437 -18.03 -0.66 -6.77
C GLU A 437 -19.22 0.29 -6.54
N PRO A 438 -18.98 1.55 -6.14
CA PRO A 438 -20.06 2.50 -5.90
C PRO A 438 -20.67 2.99 -7.23
N PRO A 439 -21.98 3.31 -7.25
CA PRO A 439 -22.67 3.75 -8.48
C PRO A 439 -22.03 5.01 -9.08
N PRO A 440 -22.20 5.24 -10.40
CA PRO A 440 -21.69 6.44 -11.05
C PRO A 440 -22.38 7.71 -10.51
N VAL A 441 -21.63 8.80 -10.42
CA VAL A 441 -22.08 10.11 -9.93
C VAL A 441 -21.62 11.20 -10.90
N ASP A 442 -22.43 12.23 -11.10
CA ASP A 442 -22.00 13.44 -11.81
C ASP A 442 -21.04 14.24 -10.93
N LEU A 443 -19.74 14.13 -11.22
CA LEU A 443 -18.67 14.77 -10.44
C LEU A 443 -18.72 16.30 -10.51
N LEU A 444 -19.42 16.89 -11.48
CA LEU A 444 -19.56 18.35 -11.58
C LEU A 444 -20.76 18.88 -10.78
N ASN A 445 -21.65 18.00 -10.32
CA ASN A 445 -22.88 18.35 -9.63
C ASN A 445 -23.09 17.49 -8.36
N MET A 446 -22.01 17.28 -7.60
CA MET A 446 -22.07 16.60 -6.31
C MET A 446 -22.63 17.53 -5.22
N PRO A 447 -23.32 17.00 -4.20
CA PRO A 447 -23.68 17.78 -3.02
C PRO A 447 -22.41 18.17 -2.27
N TRP A 448 -22.27 19.46 -1.97
CA TRP A 448 -21.16 20.00 -1.19
C TRP A 448 -21.61 20.40 0.22
N GLU A 449 -20.73 20.15 1.17
CA GLU A 449 -20.78 20.57 2.57
C GLU A 449 -19.81 21.74 2.78
N LEU A 450 -20.05 22.54 3.81
CA LEU A 450 -19.21 23.68 4.18
C LEU A 450 -18.89 23.69 5.67
N TYR A 451 -17.63 23.93 6.03
CA TYR A 451 -17.16 23.99 7.42
C TYR A 451 -16.25 25.20 7.64
N HIS A 452 -16.30 25.80 8.83
CA HIS A 452 -15.32 26.78 9.29
C HIS A 452 -14.39 26.09 10.30
N VAL A 453 -13.29 25.50 9.81
CA VAL A 453 -12.49 24.51 10.56
C VAL A 453 -11.60 25.11 11.66
N GLU A 454 -11.46 26.43 11.70
CA GLU A 454 -10.87 27.14 12.84
C GLU A 454 -11.77 27.10 14.08
N GLU A 455 -13.10 27.05 13.88
CA GLU A 455 -14.11 26.94 14.94
C GLU A 455 -14.71 25.53 15.04
N ASP A 456 -14.55 24.71 14.00
CA ASP A 456 -15.02 23.33 13.89
C ASP A 456 -13.91 22.40 13.38
N PHE A 457 -12.96 22.13 14.27
CA PHE A 457 -11.81 21.26 14.02
C PHE A 457 -12.16 19.92 13.36
N SER A 458 -13.34 19.39 13.71
CA SER A 458 -13.83 18.06 13.38
C SER A 458 -14.62 17.96 12.07
N GLN A 459 -14.99 19.09 11.45
CA GLN A 459 -16.01 19.14 10.39
C GLN A 459 -17.35 18.53 10.86
N ALA A 460 -17.83 18.89 12.04
CA ALA A 460 -19.05 18.34 12.63
C ALA A 460 -20.34 19.12 12.27
N ASN A 461 -20.24 20.36 11.80
CA ASN A 461 -21.39 21.23 11.54
C ASN A 461 -21.40 21.76 10.10
N ASP A 462 -22.22 21.15 9.24
CA ASP A 462 -22.37 21.60 7.85
C ASP A 462 -23.14 22.94 7.78
N LEU A 463 -22.44 23.96 7.27
CA LEU A 463 -22.91 25.32 7.07
C LEU A 463 -23.42 25.59 5.65
N ALA A 464 -23.43 24.60 4.74
CA ALA A 464 -23.76 24.80 3.32
C ALA A 464 -25.10 25.53 3.10
N LYS A 465 -26.11 25.22 3.93
CA LYS A 465 -27.43 25.88 3.87
C LYS A 465 -27.44 27.28 4.48
N ALA A 466 -26.59 27.53 5.48
CA ALA A 466 -26.51 28.81 6.19
C ALA A 466 -25.65 29.82 5.41
N GLU A 467 -24.60 29.35 4.73
CA GLU A 467 -23.59 30.17 4.05
C GLU A 467 -23.42 29.76 2.57
N PRO A 468 -24.50 29.76 1.74
CA PRO A 468 -24.46 29.25 0.37
C PRO A 468 -23.56 30.07 -0.56
N GLU A 469 -23.40 31.37 -0.31
CA GLU A 469 -22.51 32.25 -1.08
C GLU A 469 -21.04 31.88 -0.85
N LYS A 470 -20.65 31.65 0.41
CA LYS A 470 -19.30 31.21 0.76
C LYS A 470 -18.99 29.82 0.18
N LEU A 471 -19.97 28.93 0.19
CA LEU A 471 -19.83 27.63 -0.46
C LEU A 471 -19.56 27.78 -1.96
N GLN A 472 -20.35 28.60 -2.65
CA GLN A 472 -20.19 28.82 -4.09
C GLN A 472 -18.82 29.44 -4.42
N GLU A 473 -18.32 30.35 -3.58
CA GLU A 473 -16.96 30.90 -3.68
C GLU A 473 -15.90 29.79 -3.63
N LEU A 474 -15.96 28.93 -2.62
CA LEU A 474 -14.98 27.85 -2.45
C LEU A 474 -15.06 26.81 -3.56
N VAL A 475 -16.26 26.45 -4.03
CA VAL A 475 -16.40 25.51 -5.17
C VAL A 475 -15.76 26.08 -6.43
N LYS A 476 -15.91 27.39 -6.70
CA LYS A 476 -15.21 28.04 -7.82
C LYS A 476 -13.69 28.01 -7.62
N LEU A 477 -13.22 28.29 -6.42
CA LEU A 477 -11.79 28.24 -6.08
C LEU A 477 -11.23 26.82 -6.24
N PHE A 478 -11.99 25.78 -5.85
CA PHE A 478 -11.62 24.38 -6.06
C PHE A 478 -11.33 24.13 -7.54
N PHE A 479 -12.25 24.49 -8.45
CA PHE A 479 -12.04 24.27 -9.88
C PHE A 479 -10.87 25.09 -10.46
N ALA A 480 -10.60 26.28 -9.91
CA ALA A 480 -9.43 27.07 -10.30
C ALA A 480 -8.11 26.39 -9.90
N GLU A 481 -7.99 25.94 -8.65
CA GLU A 481 -6.81 25.22 -8.16
C GLU A 481 -6.69 23.83 -8.81
N ALA A 482 -7.82 23.15 -9.07
CA ALA A 482 -7.88 21.89 -9.79
C ALA A 482 -7.31 22.01 -11.21
N ALA A 483 -7.67 23.08 -11.93
CA ALA A 483 -7.11 23.38 -13.23
C ALA A 483 -5.61 23.71 -13.15
N ARG A 484 -5.20 24.50 -12.14
CA ARG A 484 -3.80 24.90 -11.93
C ARG A 484 -2.86 23.73 -11.69
N TYR A 485 -3.30 22.73 -10.93
CA TYR A 485 -2.45 21.62 -10.47
C TYR A 485 -2.70 20.29 -11.18
N ASN A 486 -3.35 20.30 -12.36
CA ASN A 486 -3.64 19.12 -13.20
C ASN A 486 -4.56 18.07 -12.57
N VAL A 487 -5.51 18.49 -11.74
CA VAL A 487 -6.55 17.61 -11.19
C VAL A 487 -7.59 17.26 -12.26
N LEU A 488 -7.79 18.12 -13.26
CA LEU A 488 -8.75 17.90 -14.33
C LEU A 488 -8.15 17.07 -15.49
N PRO A 489 -8.94 16.18 -16.13
CA PRO A 489 -10.32 15.83 -15.79
C PRO A 489 -10.43 14.98 -14.52
N LEU A 490 -11.52 15.16 -13.77
CA LEU A 490 -11.82 14.34 -12.61
C LEU A 490 -12.12 12.89 -13.04
N ASP A 491 -11.54 11.93 -12.32
CA ASP A 491 -11.74 10.50 -12.59
C ASP A 491 -12.10 9.74 -11.32
N GLY A 492 -13.40 9.61 -11.08
CA GLY A 492 -13.99 8.93 -9.92
C GLY A 492 -14.16 7.41 -10.06
N ARG A 493 -13.56 6.79 -11.08
CA ARG A 493 -13.56 5.32 -11.21
C ARG A 493 -12.70 4.71 -10.09
N LYS A 494 -13.11 3.57 -9.52
CA LYS A 494 -12.33 2.81 -8.51
C LYS A 494 -11.64 1.61 -9.15
N THR A 495 -12.14 0.40 -8.91
CA THR A 495 -11.70 -0.88 -9.50
C THR A 495 -11.48 -0.85 -11.01
N ALA A 496 -12.31 -0.14 -11.78
CA ALA A 496 -12.16 -0.01 -13.23
C ALA A 496 -10.82 0.63 -13.65
N ARG A 497 -10.13 1.35 -12.75
CA ARG A 497 -8.78 1.89 -12.99
C ARG A 497 -7.69 0.83 -12.83
N LEU A 498 -7.97 -0.29 -12.15
CA LEU A 498 -7.00 -1.38 -11.95
C LEU A 498 -6.73 -2.16 -13.24
N ASP A 499 -7.61 -2.07 -14.24
CA ASP A 499 -7.37 -2.63 -15.57
C ASP A 499 -6.02 -2.12 -16.11
N VAL A 500 -5.13 -3.09 -16.36
CA VAL A 500 -3.76 -2.89 -16.85
C VAL A 500 -3.72 -2.16 -18.19
N SER A 501 -4.80 -2.18 -18.96
CA SER A 501 -4.91 -1.47 -20.25
C SER A 501 -4.95 0.05 -20.12
N ASN A 502 -5.24 0.59 -18.92
CA ASN A 502 -5.25 2.03 -18.65
C ASN A 502 -3.85 2.66 -18.61
N ARG A 503 -2.78 1.84 -18.61
CA ARG A 503 -1.40 2.26 -18.42
C ARG A 503 -0.46 1.57 -19.42
N PRO A 504 0.78 2.07 -19.60
CA PRO A 504 1.77 1.37 -20.41
C PRO A 504 1.97 -0.08 -19.92
N SER A 505 2.30 -0.97 -20.85
CA SER A 505 2.42 -2.39 -20.54
C SER A 505 3.57 -3.03 -21.32
N LEU A 506 4.32 -3.90 -20.64
CA LEU A 506 5.38 -4.74 -21.24
C LEU A 506 4.81 -5.93 -22.04
N THR A 507 3.50 -6.16 -21.94
CA THR A 507 2.81 -7.32 -22.52
C THR A 507 1.82 -6.93 -23.62
N GLN A 508 1.58 -5.63 -23.84
CA GLN A 508 0.62 -5.12 -24.83
C GLN A 508 0.90 -5.67 -26.24
N GLY A 509 -0.17 -6.13 -26.91
CA GLY A 509 -0.11 -6.64 -28.29
C GLY A 509 0.51 -8.04 -28.43
N ARG A 510 0.92 -8.68 -27.33
CA ARG A 510 1.49 -10.03 -27.35
C ARG A 510 0.44 -11.07 -26.99
N THR A 511 0.35 -12.12 -27.79
CA THR A 511 -0.46 -13.31 -27.50
C THR A 511 0.40 -14.52 -27.12
N ARG A 512 1.73 -14.40 -27.22
CA ARG A 512 2.68 -15.46 -26.89
C ARG A 512 3.85 -14.93 -26.08
N PHE A 513 4.17 -15.64 -25.00
CA PHE A 513 5.22 -15.30 -24.05
C PHE A 513 6.08 -16.54 -23.81
N THR A 514 7.40 -16.43 -23.93
CA THR A 514 8.32 -17.52 -23.63
C THR A 514 9.31 -17.03 -22.60
N TYR A 515 9.32 -17.66 -21.44
CA TYR A 515 10.13 -17.29 -20.29
C TYR A 515 11.14 -18.38 -19.95
N PRO A 516 12.40 -18.02 -19.62
CA PRO A 516 13.39 -18.97 -19.15
C PRO A 516 13.11 -19.40 -17.71
N ASN A 517 13.79 -20.47 -17.29
CA ASN A 517 13.89 -20.85 -15.88
C ASN A 517 14.50 -19.71 -15.04
N LEU A 518 14.18 -19.68 -13.75
CA LEU A 518 14.67 -18.70 -12.77
C LEU A 518 14.27 -17.25 -13.10
N LEU A 519 13.07 -17.07 -13.67
CA LEU A 519 12.48 -15.75 -13.89
C LEU A 519 11.42 -15.45 -12.82
N ARG A 520 11.51 -14.25 -12.23
CA ARG A 520 10.49 -13.64 -11.36
C ARG A 520 9.98 -12.34 -11.97
N LEU A 521 8.66 -12.20 -12.10
CA LEU A 521 8.01 -10.99 -12.60
C LEU A 521 6.87 -10.53 -11.67
N PRO A 522 6.79 -9.26 -11.30
CA PRO A 522 5.60 -8.72 -10.62
C PRO A 522 4.36 -8.79 -11.54
N GLU A 523 3.15 -8.82 -10.97
CA GLU A 523 1.91 -8.94 -11.75
C GLU A 523 1.77 -7.84 -12.83
N GLY A 524 2.14 -6.59 -12.52
CA GLY A 524 2.10 -5.49 -13.49
C GLY A 524 3.00 -5.67 -14.73
N ALA A 525 3.96 -6.58 -14.67
CA ALA A 525 4.85 -6.95 -15.78
C ALA A 525 4.55 -8.33 -16.39
N ALA A 526 3.60 -9.07 -15.82
CA ALA A 526 3.23 -10.42 -16.23
C ALA A 526 2.13 -10.41 -17.32
N PRO A 527 1.98 -11.50 -18.10
CA PRO A 527 0.85 -11.66 -19.00
C PRO A 527 -0.47 -11.68 -18.22
N ASP A 528 -1.51 -11.00 -18.72
CA ASP A 528 -2.82 -11.05 -18.10
C ASP A 528 -3.60 -12.28 -18.59
N LEU A 529 -3.78 -13.26 -17.69
CA LEU A 529 -4.50 -14.51 -17.96
C LEU A 529 -5.95 -14.48 -17.47
N LYS A 530 -6.38 -13.40 -16.79
CA LYS A 530 -7.72 -13.31 -16.22
C LYS A 530 -8.77 -13.38 -17.33
N HIS A 531 -9.79 -14.21 -17.10
CA HIS A 531 -10.94 -14.44 -17.99
C HIS A 531 -10.64 -14.93 -19.41
N ARG A 532 -9.40 -15.28 -19.72
CA ARG A 532 -8.98 -15.64 -21.07
C ARG A 532 -8.66 -17.12 -21.17
N SER A 533 -9.05 -17.71 -22.29
CA SER A 533 -8.52 -19.03 -22.66
C SER A 533 -7.01 -18.91 -22.89
N HIS A 534 -6.25 -19.85 -22.34
CA HIS A 534 -4.80 -19.82 -22.47
C HIS A 534 -4.21 -21.23 -22.38
N THR A 535 -2.98 -21.34 -22.87
CA THR A 535 -2.18 -22.56 -22.81
C THR A 535 -0.86 -22.24 -22.12
N ILE A 536 -0.49 -23.02 -21.11
CA ILE A 536 0.82 -22.99 -20.48
C ILE A 536 1.56 -24.26 -20.89
N SER A 537 2.73 -24.14 -21.52
CA SER A 537 3.57 -25.27 -21.94
C SER A 537 4.97 -25.16 -21.35
N ALA A 538 5.43 -26.17 -20.62
CA ALA A 538 6.77 -26.26 -20.06
C ALA A 538 7.60 -27.32 -20.79
N GLU A 539 8.77 -26.93 -21.30
CA GLU A 539 9.74 -27.84 -21.89
C GLU A 539 10.73 -28.32 -20.83
N VAL A 540 10.60 -29.58 -20.41
CA VAL A 540 11.36 -30.12 -19.29
C VAL A 540 12.17 -31.37 -19.66
N GLN A 541 13.21 -31.63 -18.88
CA GLN A 541 13.86 -32.92 -18.78
C GLN A 541 13.61 -33.51 -17.38
N ILE A 542 12.84 -34.59 -17.33
CA ILE A 542 12.52 -35.33 -16.11
C ILE A 542 13.61 -36.40 -15.87
N PRO A 543 14.30 -36.39 -14.71
CA PRO A 543 15.25 -37.44 -14.34
C PRO A 543 14.62 -38.84 -14.24
N GLU A 544 15.43 -39.90 -14.27
CA GLU A 544 14.93 -41.28 -14.16
C GLU A 544 14.20 -41.55 -12.84
N GLN A 545 14.64 -40.92 -11.75
CA GLN A 545 14.02 -40.99 -10.43
C GLN A 545 12.74 -40.15 -10.30
N GLY A 546 12.35 -39.40 -11.34
CA GLY A 546 11.27 -38.42 -11.30
C GLY A 546 11.74 -36.99 -11.01
N ALA A 547 10.79 -36.06 -10.96
CA ALA A 547 11.02 -34.66 -10.61
C ALA A 547 9.91 -34.18 -9.66
N GLU A 548 10.22 -33.11 -8.93
CA GLU A 548 9.30 -32.31 -8.13
C GLU A 548 9.56 -30.83 -8.44
N GLY A 549 8.63 -29.95 -8.07
CA GLY A 549 8.83 -28.50 -8.07
C GLY A 549 7.93 -27.73 -9.03
N MET A 550 8.00 -26.40 -8.91
CA MET A 550 7.14 -25.48 -9.66
C MET A 550 7.61 -25.30 -11.11
N LEU A 551 6.70 -25.34 -12.09
CA LEU A 551 7.02 -25.00 -13.47
C LEU A 551 6.72 -23.53 -13.75
N ILE A 552 5.55 -23.07 -13.32
CA ILE A 552 5.17 -21.66 -13.32
C ILE A 552 4.09 -21.42 -12.27
N THR A 553 4.18 -20.31 -11.56
CA THR A 553 3.13 -19.83 -10.66
C THR A 553 2.92 -18.33 -10.85
N GLN A 554 1.74 -17.84 -10.52
CA GLN A 554 1.50 -16.43 -10.28
C GLN A 554 0.60 -16.30 -9.04
N GLY A 555 1.07 -15.60 -8.02
CA GLY A 555 0.41 -15.52 -6.72
C GLY A 555 0.95 -16.54 -5.72
N GLY A 556 0.19 -16.81 -4.66
CA GLY A 556 0.60 -17.64 -3.53
C GLY A 556 -0.58 -18.08 -2.66
N ARG A 557 -0.38 -18.18 -1.34
CA ARG A 557 -1.38 -18.65 -0.37
C ARG A 557 -2.71 -17.90 -0.45
N PHE A 558 -2.65 -16.62 -0.85
CA PHE A 558 -3.76 -15.69 -0.80
C PHE A 558 -4.53 -15.54 -2.11
N ALA A 559 -3.97 -15.81 -3.27
CA ALA A 559 -4.69 -16.01 -4.53
C ALA A 559 -3.72 -16.46 -5.63
N GLY A 560 -4.24 -16.96 -6.74
CA GLY A 560 -3.44 -17.16 -7.96
C GLY A 560 -3.58 -18.53 -8.58
N TYR A 561 -2.55 -18.96 -9.30
CA TYR A 561 -2.49 -20.29 -9.91
C TYR A 561 -1.06 -20.82 -9.98
N GLY A 562 -0.92 -22.14 -10.13
CA GLY A 562 0.37 -22.79 -10.31
C GLY A 562 0.26 -24.05 -11.17
N LEU A 563 1.24 -24.27 -12.03
CA LEU A 563 1.49 -25.52 -12.73
C LEU A 563 2.80 -26.11 -12.20
N MET A 564 2.74 -27.29 -11.61
CA MET A 564 3.86 -27.89 -10.89
C MET A 564 3.95 -29.39 -11.13
N VAL A 565 5.12 -29.96 -10.83
CA VAL A 565 5.26 -31.41 -10.65
C VAL A 565 5.23 -31.70 -9.16
N LYS A 566 4.22 -32.45 -8.72
CA LYS A 566 4.07 -32.85 -7.32
C LYS A 566 3.77 -34.35 -7.23
N ASP A 567 4.49 -35.07 -6.37
CA ASP A 567 4.41 -36.53 -6.22
C ASP A 567 4.61 -37.29 -7.55
N GLY A 568 5.49 -36.74 -8.41
CA GLY A 568 5.75 -37.19 -9.77
C GLY A 568 4.60 -37.01 -10.78
N LYS A 569 3.56 -36.26 -10.43
CA LYS A 569 2.40 -35.96 -11.30
C LYS A 569 2.42 -34.49 -11.74
N LEU A 570 1.81 -34.20 -12.89
CA LEU A 570 1.53 -32.81 -13.28
C LEU A 570 0.29 -32.33 -12.54
N VAL A 571 0.40 -31.20 -11.86
CA VAL A 571 -0.67 -30.61 -11.05
C VAL A 571 -0.88 -29.17 -11.48
N TYR A 572 -2.14 -28.82 -11.76
CA TYR A 572 -2.59 -27.43 -11.91
C TYR A 572 -3.44 -27.06 -10.69
N HIS A 573 -3.04 -26.02 -9.98
CA HIS A 573 -3.76 -25.47 -8.83
C HIS A 573 -4.27 -24.08 -9.16
N TYR A 574 -5.50 -23.78 -8.74
CA TYR A 574 -6.11 -22.45 -8.85
C TYR A 574 -6.70 -22.05 -7.50
N ASN A 575 -6.24 -20.93 -6.97
CA ASN A 575 -6.60 -20.40 -5.66
C ASN A 575 -7.45 -19.13 -5.85
N LEU A 576 -8.77 -19.27 -5.74
CA LEU A 576 -9.71 -18.15 -5.78
C LEU A 576 -9.71 -17.42 -4.44
N VAL A 577 -8.72 -16.53 -4.30
CA VAL A 577 -8.55 -15.62 -3.17
C VAL A 577 -8.63 -16.29 -1.79
N GLY A 578 -8.14 -17.53 -1.65
CA GLY A 578 -8.17 -18.29 -0.41
C GLY A 578 -9.54 -18.84 0.00
N VAL A 579 -10.61 -18.55 -0.75
CA VAL A 579 -11.99 -18.95 -0.43
C VAL A 579 -12.36 -20.28 -1.09
N GLU A 580 -12.04 -20.43 -2.37
CA GLU A 580 -12.23 -21.67 -3.12
C GLU A 580 -10.89 -22.08 -3.77
N ARG A 581 -10.59 -23.38 -3.77
CA ARG A 581 -9.36 -23.92 -4.36
C ARG A 581 -9.69 -25.09 -5.27
N PHE A 582 -9.10 -25.10 -6.46
CA PHE A 582 -9.33 -26.11 -7.49
C PHE A 582 -8.01 -26.77 -7.86
N THR A 583 -7.92 -28.09 -7.67
CA THR A 583 -6.72 -28.87 -8.03
C THR A 583 -7.08 -29.88 -9.10
N ILE A 584 -6.33 -29.86 -10.20
CA ILE A 584 -6.42 -30.81 -11.31
C ILE A 584 -5.08 -31.54 -11.40
N GLU A 585 -5.10 -32.86 -11.35
CA GLU A 585 -3.88 -33.69 -11.36
C GLU A 585 -3.89 -34.68 -12.53
N SER A 586 -2.71 -35.06 -13.00
CA SER A 586 -2.58 -36.19 -13.92
C SER A 586 -2.91 -37.53 -13.24
N ALA A 587 -3.57 -38.42 -13.98
CA ALA A 587 -3.93 -39.74 -13.49
C ALA A 587 -2.71 -40.66 -13.26
N GLN A 588 -1.63 -40.41 -14.01
CA GLN A 588 -0.39 -41.18 -13.98
C GLN A 588 0.80 -40.28 -13.68
N ARG A 589 1.88 -40.89 -13.20
CA ARG A 589 3.19 -40.24 -13.06
C ARG A 589 3.76 -39.85 -14.43
N LEU A 590 4.58 -38.82 -14.44
CA LEU A 590 5.21 -38.31 -15.65
C LEU A 590 6.29 -39.26 -16.19
N PRO A 591 6.45 -39.38 -17.52
CA PRO A 591 7.56 -40.11 -18.10
C PRO A 591 8.89 -39.40 -17.84
N SER A 592 9.98 -40.16 -17.74
CA SER A 592 11.34 -39.62 -17.71
C SER A 592 11.80 -39.15 -19.09
N GLY A 593 12.88 -38.38 -19.14
CA GLY A 593 13.47 -37.84 -20.37
C GLY A 593 12.90 -36.49 -20.76
N LYS A 594 13.00 -36.14 -22.06
CA LYS A 594 12.50 -34.87 -22.59
C LYS A 594 10.98 -34.94 -22.74
N VAL A 595 10.27 -34.04 -22.08
CA VAL A 595 8.80 -33.99 -22.05
C VAL A 595 8.32 -32.55 -22.22
N THR A 596 7.27 -32.36 -23.00
CA THR A 596 6.50 -31.11 -23.00
C THR A 596 5.27 -31.32 -22.12
N LEU A 597 5.23 -30.62 -20.99
CA LEU A 597 4.09 -30.61 -20.06
C LEU A 597 3.21 -29.42 -20.39
N LYS A 598 1.89 -29.59 -20.43
CA LYS A 598 0.99 -28.53 -20.87
C LYS A 598 -0.30 -28.51 -20.05
N ALA A 599 -0.78 -27.31 -19.71
CA ALA A 599 -2.12 -27.07 -19.20
C ALA A 599 -2.88 -26.17 -20.19
N VAL A 600 -4.02 -26.64 -20.68
CA VAL A 600 -4.94 -25.86 -21.51
C VAL A 600 -6.11 -25.44 -20.64
N TYR A 601 -6.24 -24.13 -20.42
CA TYR A 601 -7.33 -23.49 -19.69
C TYR A 601 -8.30 -22.91 -20.70
N LYS A 602 -9.52 -23.46 -20.76
CA LYS A 602 -10.57 -22.99 -21.68
C LYS A 602 -11.68 -22.34 -20.86
N THR A 603 -11.72 -21.01 -20.89
CA THR A 603 -12.75 -20.23 -20.18
C THR A 603 -14.14 -20.46 -20.80
N ASP A 604 -15.17 -20.46 -19.98
CA ASP A 604 -16.56 -20.52 -20.44
C ASP A 604 -16.98 -19.19 -21.11
N ALA A 605 -16.37 -18.07 -20.70
CA ALA A 605 -16.59 -16.73 -21.25
C ALA A 605 -15.46 -15.75 -20.88
N ASP A 606 -15.25 -14.71 -21.69
CA ASP A 606 -14.37 -13.57 -21.37
C ASP A 606 -15.10 -12.58 -20.46
N LYS A 607 -15.28 -12.95 -19.19
CA LYS A 607 -15.89 -12.11 -18.16
C LYS A 607 -15.44 -12.48 -16.74
N PRO A 608 -15.54 -11.54 -15.78
CA PRO A 608 -15.39 -11.81 -14.35
C PRO A 608 -16.11 -13.06 -13.87
N PHE A 609 -15.44 -13.84 -13.02
CA PHE A 609 -15.92 -15.07 -12.39
C PHE A 609 -16.33 -16.21 -13.34
N ALA A 610 -16.02 -16.14 -14.64
CA ALA A 610 -16.24 -17.26 -15.54
C ALA A 610 -15.46 -18.50 -15.07
N GLY A 611 -16.11 -19.67 -15.11
CA GLY A 611 -15.44 -20.96 -14.92
C GLY A 611 -14.62 -21.35 -16.14
N ALA A 612 -13.87 -22.45 -16.01
CA ALA A 612 -13.06 -22.98 -17.10
C ALA A 612 -12.82 -24.48 -16.99
N GLU A 613 -12.76 -25.13 -18.14
CA GLU A 613 -12.25 -26.49 -18.25
C GLU A 613 -10.71 -26.47 -18.33
N VAL A 614 -10.05 -27.29 -17.53
CA VAL A 614 -8.59 -27.43 -17.52
C VAL A 614 -8.21 -28.84 -17.97
N THR A 615 -7.41 -28.96 -19.02
CA THR A 615 -6.87 -30.24 -19.50
C THR A 615 -5.35 -30.24 -19.45
N LEU A 616 -4.77 -31.28 -18.87
CA LEU A 616 -3.35 -31.49 -18.69
C LEU A 616 -2.81 -32.46 -19.75
N PHE A 617 -1.62 -32.19 -20.30
CA PHE A 617 -0.98 -33.01 -21.32
C PHE A 617 0.49 -33.29 -21.00
N ALA A 618 0.97 -34.45 -21.46
CA ALA A 618 2.40 -34.74 -21.63
C ALA A 618 2.65 -35.21 -23.07
N ASN A 619 3.54 -34.52 -23.80
CA ASN A 619 3.83 -34.78 -25.21
C ASN A 619 2.54 -34.87 -26.07
N ASP A 620 1.66 -33.88 -25.91
CA ASP A 620 0.35 -33.74 -26.57
C ASP A 620 -0.68 -34.87 -26.29
N LYS A 621 -0.39 -35.77 -25.36
CA LYS A 621 -1.37 -36.76 -24.87
C LYS A 621 -2.07 -36.22 -23.61
N PRO A 622 -3.41 -36.21 -23.56
CA PRO A 622 -4.12 -35.78 -22.35
C PRO A 622 -3.88 -36.79 -21.22
N ILE A 623 -3.51 -36.28 -20.04
CA ILE A 623 -3.16 -37.07 -18.85
C ILE A 623 -3.98 -36.69 -17.61
N GLY A 624 -4.74 -35.61 -17.66
CA GLY A 624 -5.62 -35.15 -16.59
C GLY A 624 -6.65 -34.16 -17.12
N LYS A 625 -7.81 -34.07 -16.48
CA LYS A 625 -8.89 -33.15 -16.84
C LYS A 625 -9.70 -32.79 -15.61
N GLY A 626 -10.04 -31.52 -15.47
CA GLY A 626 -10.85 -31.01 -14.36
C GLY A 626 -11.41 -29.63 -14.66
N ARG A 627 -11.85 -28.94 -13.61
CA ARG A 627 -12.58 -27.67 -13.76
C ARG A 627 -12.21 -26.68 -12.67
N VAL A 628 -12.08 -25.42 -13.07
CA VAL A 628 -12.09 -24.25 -12.19
C VAL A 628 -13.49 -23.67 -12.27
N GLU A 629 -14.23 -23.67 -11.17
CA GLU A 629 -15.64 -23.25 -11.23
C GLU A 629 -15.79 -21.72 -11.35
N LYS A 630 -14.81 -20.96 -10.86
CA LYS A 630 -14.80 -19.49 -10.88
C LYS A 630 -13.37 -18.94 -10.95
N SER A 631 -13.17 -17.96 -11.82
CA SER A 631 -11.89 -17.25 -11.99
C SER A 631 -11.80 -15.98 -11.14
N ILE A 632 -10.56 -15.56 -10.87
CA ILE A 632 -10.21 -14.28 -10.21
C ILE A 632 -10.56 -13.11 -11.15
N PRO A 633 -11.36 -12.12 -10.71
CA PRO A 633 -11.86 -11.02 -11.56
C PRO A 633 -10.87 -9.90 -11.87
N ASN A 634 -10.07 -9.44 -10.90
CA ASN A 634 -9.40 -8.14 -11.02
C ASN A 634 -7.90 -8.20 -10.77
N ARG A 635 -7.47 -8.69 -9.61
CA ARG A 635 -6.05 -8.67 -9.20
C ARG A 635 -5.68 -10.00 -8.58
N VAL A 636 -4.56 -10.59 -8.99
CA VAL A 636 -4.06 -11.82 -8.38
C VAL A 636 -3.32 -11.50 -7.08
N THR A 637 -2.48 -10.47 -7.09
CA THR A 637 -1.63 -10.16 -5.95
C THR A 637 -1.10 -8.73 -5.99
N LEU A 638 -0.74 -8.20 -4.83
CA LEU A 638 -0.03 -6.94 -4.69
C LEU A 638 1.44 -7.12 -4.29
N ASP A 639 1.80 -8.29 -3.77
CA ASP A 639 3.11 -8.61 -3.20
C ASP A 639 3.79 -9.79 -3.92
N GLU A 640 3.03 -10.86 -4.18
CA GLU A 640 3.53 -12.07 -4.87
C GLU A 640 3.86 -11.82 -6.36
N THR A 641 4.54 -12.81 -6.96
CA THR A 641 5.07 -12.71 -8.32
C THR A 641 4.57 -13.82 -9.23
N LEU A 642 4.83 -13.65 -10.53
CA LEU A 642 4.92 -14.73 -11.49
C LEU A 642 6.35 -15.31 -11.44
N ASP A 643 6.48 -16.55 -11.01
CA ASP A 643 7.75 -17.27 -10.92
C ASP A 643 7.78 -18.44 -11.92
N VAL A 644 8.95 -18.67 -12.55
CA VAL A 644 9.15 -19.72 -13.56
C VAL A 644 10.26 -20.66 -13.11
N GLY A 645 9.89 -21.92 -12.86
CA GLY A 645 10.78 -22.99 -12.42
C GLY A 645 11.04 -23.09 -10.92
N PHE A 646 10.38 -22.24 -10.14
CA PHE A 646 10.42 -22.21 -8.68
C PHE A 646 9.15 -21.47 -8.18
N ASP A 647 8.89 -21.55 -6.88
CA ASP A 647 7.82 -20.82 -6.17
C ASP A 647 8.47 -20.17 -4.94
N THR A 648 8.12 -18.92 -4.64
CA THR A 648 8.75 -18.07 -3.60
C THR A 648 7.70 -17.21 -2.91
N GLY A 649 8.06 -16.54 -1.80
CA GLY A 649 7.03 -15.91 -0.95
C GLY A 649 6.20 -16.97 -0.23
N THR A 650 4.90 -17.04 -0.48
CA THR A 650 4.00 -18.02 0.16
C THR A 650 3.56 -19.14 -0.81
N PRO A 651 3.36 -20.38 -0.33
CA PRO A 651 2.98 -21.49 -1.20
C PRO A 651 1.58 -21.29 -1.80
N ILE A 652 1.46 -21.42 -3.13
CA ILE A 652 0.15 -21.42 -3.83
C ILE A 652 -0.78 -22.55 -3.36
N MET A 653 -0.23 -23.65 -2.83
CA MET A 653 -0.96 -24.69 -2.12
C MET A 653 -0.13 -25.34 -1.02
N GLU A 654 -0.79 -25.84 0.02
CA GLU A 654 -0.10 -26.55 1.10
C GLU A 654 0.51 -27.88 0.61
N GLY A 655 1.64 -28.29 1.21
CA GLY A 655 2.25 -29.61 0.97
C GLY A 655 3.59 -29.59 0.23
N TYR A 656 4.28 -28.45 0.20
CA TYR A 656 5.71 -28.32 -0.12
C TYR A 656 6.34 -27.17 0.67
N ASP A 657 7.67 -27.17 0.75
CA ASP A 657 8.45 -26.12 1.41
C ASP A 657 8.89 -25.04 0.42
N MET A 658 9.10 -23.82 0.91
CA MET A 658 9.57 -22.68 0.12
C MET A 658 11.11 -22.53 0.22
N PRO A 659 11.83 -22.18 -0.86
CA PRO A 659 11.33 -22.12 -2.24
C PRO A 659 11.08 -23.52 -2.82
N PHE A 660 10.07 -23.66 -3.69
CA PHE A 660 9.73 -24.94 -4.33
C PHE A 660 10.36 -25.09 -5.72
N ASP A 661 11.69 -25.28 -5.73
CA ASP A 661 12.51 -25.39 -6.94
C ASP A 661 12.18 -26.63 -7.79
N PHE A 662 12.12 -26.45 -9.11
CA PHE A 662 12.02 -27.59 -10.04
C PHE A 662 13.32 -28.41 -10.07
N THR A 663 13.22 -29.69 -9.69
CA THR A 663 14.37 -30.59 -9.58
C THR A 663 14.81 -31.20 -10.92
N GLY A 664 14.01 -31.01 -11.98
CA GLY A 664 14.37 -31.36 -13.36
C GLY A 664 15.12 -30.23 -14.06
N LYS A 665 15.35 -30.35 -15.37
CA LYS A 665 15.82 -29.20 -16.17
C LYS A 665 14.63 -28.55 -16.87
N LEU A 666 14.29 -27.32 -16.52
CA LEU A 666 13.31 -26.50 -17.24
C LEU A 666 14.03 -25.65 -18.28
N SER A 667 13.70 -25.82 -19.57
CA SER A 667 14.29 -25.04 -20.65
C SER A 667 13.56 -23.73 -20.84
N ALA A 668 12.23 -23.78 -20.92
CA ALA A 668 11.36 -22.62 -21.02
C ALA A 668 9.92 -22.96 -20.64
N VAL A 669 9.16 -21.95 -20.25
CA VAL A 669 7.70 -21.98 -20.20
C VAL A 669 7.16 -21.03 -21.26
N THR A 670 6.23 -21.51 -22.08
CA THR A 670 5.51 -20.73 -23.07
C THR A 670 4.06 -20.58 -22.66
N ILE A 671 3.57 -19.34 -22.61
CA ILE A 671 2.16 -18.99 -22.43
C ILE A 671 1.62 -18.51 -23.77
N GLU A 672 0.49 -19.07 -24.20
CA GLU A 672 -0.27 -18.66 -25.39
C GLU A 672 -1.67 -18.23 -24.98
N LEU A 673 -2.06 -17.00 -25.29
CA LEU A 673 -3.42 -16.49 -25.13
C LEU A 673 -4.23 -16.93 -26.36
N ASN A 674 -5.25 -17.74 -26.13
CA ASN A 674 -6.10 -18.27 -27.19
C ASN A 674 -7.27 -17.30 -27.42
N GLU A 675 -7.67 -17.14 -28.68
CA GLU A 675 -8.88 -16.38 -29.07
C GLU A 675 -10.18 -17.01 -28.53
#